data_AF-A0A545SAQ8-F1
#
_entry.id   AF-A0A545SAQ8-F1
#
_cell.length_a   1.000
_cell.length_b   1.000
_cell.length_c   1.000
_cell.angle_alpha   90.00
_cell.angle_beta   90.00
_cell.angle_gamma   90.00
#
_symmetry.space_group_name_H-M   'P 1'
#
loop_
_entity.id
_entity.type
_entity.pdbx_description
1 polymer ?
#
loop_
_entity_poly.entity_id
_entity_poly.type
_entity_poly.pdbx_seq_one_letter_code
_entity_poly.pdbx_strand_id
1 'polypeptide(L)'
;MRKHILAQAIALVIGGAVLTGCGGGGSTSPTSTTIDGVAAKGIIKFGKVKAQEYKSDSWSDVGVTTTGEDGSYTLTLSNYAGGPLMLTVEPQTNTVMVCDVQDGCSGTVYGQTIALPNNFLLKAIVPSVEPGATQHAQITPFSDMAAARVLAADSTNDDAINNAISEVNQIVGVNIIETRPIDITNDVARQQATTEQLTYAVFNAAAGQIALENTEGLASGLEKLAQAFEDGKLDSVDSLSSIALVNAVKTQLKSIENQGEAVTAINTQISIIETSTQDGVYNPESSPTPSLTAVEQAKQLVSQARTLGNSVASLEDPALAFKADIDVAAQVIDDDASALITLTGSVIDQVLSALEAKGTYTTGTTEVAIKDNTGADIGHASVTVTDDNGVGISISTSGISSAAISLSLSTNVPLAVLNGDTASLSSGSIKVSGTVSNATTKLSLSDVSLTAAFTQAVTLDRNASSMPEPVLRSMDFAGGIKLEDLVHAMSFTGNASFNLVALNASASRSLDQAPILLSLEKASISGTFAGNGSSFSASAGLNLTNAASFDTFAYLNHEPQMWQDYAIDGDALKAAEYAKTNLGMTSLDYALYSAWTPETCFSGSDDQGNSTYQCDVGDVLNVDAAFKAKLAASNPNLSTFNPNLQVNEVGFSFSAYEYDYLTKTQTLNSTTWLYGQFELGSFESASYFAQGSLSVNLDLALKGYPQTKALISVNRTELEGGDALVTLLHNGSTVTFKLVKAGTNPTDGTLTVSNPDGVKLIVTGKDGDVSGKVTLADGTQVGTLEKSGNGLYIIRYIDGTFETLQ
;
A
#
# COMPACT_ATOMS: atom_id res chain seq x y z
N MET A 1 -6.10 14.14 -51.51
CA MET A 1 -4.86 14.33 -50.73
C MET A 1 -4.79 13.21 -49.70
N ARG A 2 -4.17 12.07 -50.09
CA ARG A 2 -3.02 11.40 -49.43
C ARG A 2 -3.28 11.07 -47.94
N LYS A 3 -3.84 9.88 -47.63
CA LYS A 3 -3.20 8.55 -47.34
C LYS A 3 -2.42 8.55 -46.00
N HIS A 4 -3.01 7.98 -44.94
CA HIS A 4 -2.73 6.65 -44.32
C HIS A 4 -1.56 6.64 -43.30
N ILE A 5 -1.81 6.38 -42.01
CA ILE A 5 -1.70 5.10 -41.24
C ILE A 5 -0.26 4.57 -41.08
N LEU A 6 0.15 4.32 -39.81
CA LEU A 6 0.97 3.23 -39.19
C LEU A 6 1.91 3.85 -38.12
N ALA A 7 1.76 3.56 -36.82
CA ALA A 7 2.08 2.33 -36.07
C ALA A 7 3.59 2.13 -35.78
N GLN A 8 3.90 2.00 -34.47
CA GLN A 8 4.92 1.14 -33.83
C GLN A 8 6.40 1.30 -34.26
N ALA A 9 7.30 1.75 -33.39
CA ALA A 9 7.98 1.02 -32.30
C ALA A 9 9.31 0.35 -32.71
N ILE A 10 10.34 0.63 -31.89
CA ILE A 10 11.45 -0.26 -31.47
C ILE A 10 12.76 -0.32 -32.32
N ALA A 11 13.82 0.05 -31.58
CA ALA A 11 15.19 -0.52 -31.53
C ALA A 11 16.30 -0.15 -32.53
N LEU A 12 17.25 0.62 -31.98
CA LEU A 12 18.68 0.29 -31.79
C LEU A 12 19.64 0.25 -32.99
N VAL A 13 20.90 0.56 -32.62
CA VAL A 13 22.18 0.12 -33.18
C VAL A 13 22.96 1.15 -34.01
N ILE A 14 23.93 1.77 -33.32
CA ILE A 14 25.33 2.01 -33.72
C ILE A 14 25.60 3.03 -34.83
N GLY A 15 26.49 3.99 -34.51
CA GLY A 15 27.54 4.38 -35.44
C GLY A 15 27.85 5.87 -35.55
N GLY A 16 28.82 6.31 -34.74
CA GLY A 16 29.89 7.20 -35.20
C GLY A 16 29.56 8.67 -35.46
N ALA A 17 30.00 9.55 -34.55
CA ALA A 17 30.38 10.92 -34.90
C ALA A 17 31.61 11.37 -34.09
N VAL A 18 32.76 11.01 -34.63
CA VAL A 18 34.02 11.75 -34.71
C VAL A 18 34.18 12.95 -33.76
N LEU A 19 35.00 12.77 -32.73
CA LEU A 19 35.75 13.84 -32.08
C LEU A 19 36.77 14.40 -33.10
N THR A 20 36.61 15.65 -33.51
CA THR A 20 37.68 16.41 -34.15
C THR A 20 38.63 16.93 -33.07
N GLY A 21 39.84 16.38 -33.08
CA GLY A 21 40.95 16.91 -32.32
C GLY A 21 41.41 18.28 -32.86
N CYS A 22 41.74 19.17 -31.93
CA CYS A 22 42.80 20.15 -32.13
C CYS A 22 43.83 19.89 -31.03
N GLY A 23 45.02 19.45 -31.44
CA GLY A 23 46.14 19.21 -30.53
C GLY A 23 46.78 20.51 -30.05
N GLY A 24 47.39 20.45 -28.87
CA GLY A 24 48.28 21.49 -28.39
C GLY A 24 48.75 21.25 -26.96
N GLY A 25 49.93 20.64 -26.81
CA GLY A 25 50.82 20.86 -25.66
C GLY A 25 50.70 19.86 -24.52
N GLY A 26 51.66 18.93 -24.45
CA GLY A 26 51.92 18.14 -23.26
C GLY A 26 52.32 19.05 -22.10
N SER A 27 51.42 19.15 -21.13
CA SER A 27 51.66 19.55 -19.75
C SER A 27 51.12 18.41 -18.91
N THR A 28 51.96 17.80 -18.08
CA THR A 28 51.49 16.96 -16.98
C THR A 28 50.71 17.85 -16.04
N SER A 29 49.40 17.99 -16.28
CA SER A 29 48.50 18.63 -15.33
C SER A 29 48.51 17.80 -14.04
N PRO A 30 48.71 18.42 -12.88
CA PRO A 30 48.53 17.71 -11.61
C PRO A 30 47.11 17.15 -11.57
N THR A 31 46.97 15.86 -11.26
CA THR A 31 45.67 15.23 -10.96
C THR A 31 45.12 15.89 -9.71
N SER A 32 44.12 16.76 -9.86
CA SER A 32 43.45 17.44 -8.76
C SER A 32 42.30 16.58 -8.22
N THR A 33 42.23 16.37 -6.90
CA THR A 33 41.06 15.76 -6.26
C THR A 33 39.85 16.67 -6.39
N THR A 34 38.69 16.10 -6.71
CA THR A 34 37.42 16.85 -6.84
C THR A 34 36.32 16.24 -6.00
N ILE A 35 35.50 17.08 -5.39
CA ILE A 35 34.26 16.68 -4.72
C ILE A 35 33.08 17.27 -5.48
N ASP A 36 32.08 16.46 -5.79
CA ASP A 36 30.83 16.94 -6.41
C ASP A 36 29.59 16.43 -5.66
N GLY A 37 28.49 17.15 -5.83
CA GLY A 37 27.24 16.77 -5.19
C GLY A 37 26.18 17.85 -5.31
N VAL A 38 25.15 17.77 -4.48
CA VAL A 38 24.04 18.73 -4.41
C VAL A 38 23.84 19.18 -2.96
N ALA A 39 23.63 20.47 -2.76
CA ALA A 39 23.20 21.00 -1.47
C ALA A 39 21.68 21.17 -1.45
N ALA A 40 21.01 20.48 -0.52
CA ALA A 40 19.56 20.46 -0.45
C ALA A 40 19.02 20.28 0.98
N LYS A 41 18.24 21.27 1.44
CA LYS A 41 17.14 21.03 2.39
C LYS A 41 15.83 21.00 1.63
N GLY A 42 15.63 22.02 0.80
CA GLY A 42 15.18 21.89 -0.58
C GLY A 42 16.33 22.42 -1.44
N ILE A 43 16.24 22.39 -2.77
CA ILE A 43 17.39 22.73 -3.63
C ILE A 43 17.96 24.13 -3.29
N ILE A 44 19.21 24.18 -2.82
CA ILE A 44 19.90 25.40 -2.41
C ILE A 44 20.66 25.97 -3.60
N LYS A 45 20.17 27.09 -4.13
CA LYS A 45 20.74 27.76 -5.31
C LYS A 45 21.71 28.85 -4.87
N PHE A 46 22.85 28.92 -5.54
CA PHE A 46 23.86 29.97 -5.34
C PHE A 46 24.38 30.06 -3.90
N GLY A 47 24.47 28.93 -3.19
CA GLY A 47 25.07 28.83 -1.86
C GLY A 47 26.58 28.63 -1.94
N LYS A 48 27.34 29.18 -0.99
CA LYS A 48 28.78 28.98 -0.91
C LYS A 48 29.07 27.62 -0.28
N VAL A 49 29.79 26.76 -0.98
CA VAL A 49 30.24 25.47 -0.45
C VAL A 49 31.72 25.57 -0.11
N LYS A 50 32.07 25.24 1.13
CA LYS A 50 33.43 25.26 1.66
C LYS A 50 33.87 23.85 2.02
N ALA A 51 35.10 23.48 1.71
CA ALA A 51 35.71 22.21 2.12
C ALA A 51 36.85 22.45 3.10
N GLN A 52 36.87 21.68 4.18
CA GLN A 52 37.93 21.66 5.19
C GLN A 52 38.46 20.24 5.38
N GLU A 53 39.78 20.06 5.43
CA GLU A 53 40.44 18.79 5.72
C GLU A 53 40.75 18.67 7.22
N TYR A 54 40.42 17.52 7.80
CA TYR A 54 40.82 17.17 9.16
C TYR A 54 42.26 16.65 9.17
N LYS A 55 43.15 17.40 9.83
CA LYS A 55 44.56 17.05 9.95
C LYS A 55 45.13 17.57 11.26
N SER A 56 45.88 16.70 11.95
CA SER A 56 46.54 17.04 13.21
C SER A 56 45.59 17.66 14.23
N ASP A 57 44.42 17.04 14.41
CA ASP A 57 43.35 17.45 15.32
C ASP A 57 42.78 18.86 15.05
N SER A 58 42.76 19.27 13.78
CA SER A 58 42.22 20.56 13.35
C SER A 58 41.61 20.50 11.94
N TRP A 59 40.60 21.34 11.70
CA TRP A 59 40.00 21.54 10.38
C TRP A 59 40.68 22.70 9.64
N SER A 60 41.13 22.45 8.42
CA SER A 60 41.85 23.44 7.60
C SER A 60 41.26 23.57 6.20
N ASP A 61 41.14 24.80 5.69
CA ASP A 61 40.47 25.07 4.42
C ASP A 61 41.25 24.49 3.22
N VAL A 62 40.57 23.71 2.39
CA VAL A 62 41.15 23.05 1.20
C VAL A 62 40.38 23.34 -0.08
N GLY A 63 39.23 24.00 -0.02
CA GLY A 63 38.54 24.47 -1.23
C GLY A 63 37.27 25.24 -0.97
N VAL A 64 36.79 25.92 -2.02
CA VAL A 64 35.53 26.68 -2.01
C VAL A 64 34.92 26.70 -3.41
N THR A 65 33.60 26.62 -3.50
CA THR A 65 32.82 26.74 -4.73
C THR A 65 31.44 27.36 -4.44
N THR A 66 30.57 27.43 -5.44
CA THR A 66 29.19 27.91 -5.32
C THR A 66 28.24 26.93 -5.99
N THR A 67 27.05 26.69 -5.41
CA THR A 67 26.04 25.82 -6.01
C THR A 67 25.37 26.45 -7.24
N GLY A 68 24.98 25.62 -8.19
CA GLY A 68 24.22 25.98 -9.39
C GLY A 68 22.72 26.15 -9.13
N GLU A 69 21.95 26.32 -10.22
CA GLU A 69 20.48 26.47 -10.16
C GLU A 69 19.73 25.21 -9.73
N ASP A 70 20.33 24.05 -9.93
CA ASP A 70 19.86 22.74 -9.49
C ASP A 70 20.49 22.33 -8.15
N GLY A 71 21.19 23.25 -7.48
CA GLY A 71 21.91 23.02 -6.23
C GLY A 71 23.20 22.21 -6.37
N SER A 72 23.58 21.81 -7.60
CA SER A 72 24.80 21.05 -7.83
C SER A 72 26.05 21.89 -7.59
N TYR A 73 27.13 21.25 -7.15
CA TYR A 73 28.43 21.88 -7.03
C TYR A 73 29.53 20.92 -7.45
N THR A 74 30.66 21.49 -7.87
CA THR A 74 31.91 20.78 -8.07
C THR A 74 33.01 21.62 -7.47
N LEU A 75 33.80 21.03 -6.59
CA LEU A 75 34.84 21.67 -5.80
C LEU A 75 36.17 20.96 -6.07
N THR A 76 37.18 21.72 -6.47
CA THR A 76 38.55 21.21 -6.64
C THR A 76 39.34 21.46 -5.37
N LEU A 77 39.93 20.42 -4.81
CA LEU A 77 40.72 20.53 -3.58
C LEU A 77 42.14 21.03 -3.88
N SER A 78 42.59 21.97 -3.05
CA SER A 78 43.93 22.57 -3.08
C SER A 78 44.62 22.27 -1.76
N ASN A 79 45.89 21.85 -1.82
CA ASN A 79 46.71 21.49 -0.64
C ASN A 79 46.16 20.33 0.21
N TYR A 80 45.30 19.50 -0.36
CA TYR A 80 44.71 18.34 0.29
C TYR A 80 45.75 17.22 0.49
N ALA A 81 45.84 16.71 1.72
CA ALA A 81 46.85 15.72 2.11
C ALA A 81 46.30 14.31 2.32
N GLY A 82 45.02 14.08 2.00
CA GLY A 82 44.39 12.75 2.09
C GLY A 82 43.70 12.46 3.42
N GLY A 83 43.33 13.47 4.21
CA GLY A 83 42.51 13.29 5.42
C GLY A 83 41.00 13.42 5.18
N PRO A 84 40.16 13.18 6.20
CA PRO A 84 38.72 13.37 6.10
C PRO A 84 38.31 14.80 5.71
N LEU A 85 37.16 14.96 5.07
CA LEU A 85 36.67 16.25 4.58
C LEU A 85 35.34 16.63 5.22
N MET A 86 35.26 17.86 5.73
CA MET A 86 34.02 18.52 6.11
C MET A 86 33.63 19.52 5.02
N LEU A 87 32.44 19.33 4.47
CA LEU A 87 31.81 20.21 3.52
C LEU A 87 30.76 21.03 4.25
N THR A 88 30.68 22.31 3.93
CA THR A 88 29.74 23.23 4.59
C THR A 88 29.11 24.13 3.56
N VAL A 89 27.78 24.20 3.54
CA VAL A 89 27.04 25.17 2.73
C VAL A 89 26.57 26.34 3.59
N GLU A 90 26.90 27.55 3.14
CA GLU A 90 26.56 28.82 3.78
C GLU A 90 25.88 29.74 2.76
N PRO A 91 24.93 30.58 3.20
CA PRO A 91 24.30 31.56 2.33
C PRO A 91 25.24 32.72 1.97
N GLN A 92 24.97 33.31 0.82
CA GLN A 92 25.50 34.56 0.30
C GLN A 92 24.32 35.47 -0.09
N THR A 93 24.60 36.68 -0.57
CA THR A 93 23.58 37.71 -0.87
C THR A 93 22.42 37.23 -1.75
N ASN A 94 22.64 36.27 -2.65
CA ASN A 94 21.63 35.76 -3.60
C ASN A 94 21.25 34.29 -3.35
N THR A 95 21.63 33.72 -2.21
CA THR A 95 21.32 32.32 -1.93
C THR A 95 19.84 32.17 -1.63
N VAL A 96 19.20 31.29 -2.39
CA VAL A 96 17.79 30.94 -2.22
C VAL A 96 17.63 29.43 -2.16
N MET A 97 16.50 28.98 -1.64
CA MET A 97 16.17 27.58 -1.51
C MET A 97 14.76 27.33 -2.05
N VAL A 98 14.54 26.21 -2.73
CA VAL A 98 13.18 25.79 -3.12
C VAL A 98 12.43 25.29 -1.89
N CYS A 99 11.18 25.73 -1.71
CA CYS A 99 10.29 25.23 -0.68
C CYS A 99 9.66 23.91 -1.12
N ASP A 100 10.12 22.82 -0.52
CA ASP A 100 9.72 21.44 -0.80
C ASP A 100 8.86 20.81 0.31
N VAL A 101 8.40 21.61 1.27
CA VAL A 101 7.45 21.18 2.30
C VAL A 101 6.03 21.36 1.76
N GLN A 102 5.24 20.29 1.71
CA GLN A 102 3.91 20.28 1.11
C GLN A 102 2.97 21.39 1.65
N ASP A 103 3.05 21.65 2.96
CA ASP A 103 2.24 22.68 3.64
C ASP A 103 2.83 24.10 3.50
N GLY A 104 3.98 24.25 2.84
CA GLY A 104 4.70 25.50 2.63
C GLY A 104 5.82 25.77 3.65
N CYS A 105 6.63 26.80 3.39
CA CYS A 105 7.82 27.16 4.15
C CYS A 105 7.68 28.59 4.69
N SER A 106 7.14 28.74 5.91
CA SER A 106 6.94 30.04 6.57
C SER A 106 6.22 31.08 5.70
N GLY A 107 5.08 30.68 5.10
CA GLY A 107 4.29 31.53 4.20
C GLY A 107 4.73 31.50 2.74
N THR A 108 5.82 30.81 2.41
CA THR A 108 6.21 30.51 1.02
C THR A 108 5.49 29.26 0.54
N VAL A 109 4.85 29.35 -0.63
CA VAL A 109 4.11 28.23 -1.24
C VAL A 109 5.07 27.14 -1.74
N TYR A 110 4.64 25.89 -1.69
CA TYR A 110 5.34 24.74 -2.29
C TYR A 110 5.81 25.03 -3.73
N GLY A 111 7.07 24.70 -4.01
CA GLY A 111 7.77 24.93 -5.28
C GLY A 111 8.32 26.34 -5.51
N GLN A 112 8.01 27.31 -4.63
CA GLN A 112 8.57 28.66 -4.72
C GLN A 112 9.93 28.75 -4.01
N THR A 113 10.68 29.82 -4.30
CA THR A 113 11.98 30.06 -3.66
C THR A 113 11.86 30.98 -2.44
N ILE A 114 12.65 30.70 -1.41
CA ILE A 114 12.80 31.50 -0.19
C ILE A 114 14.27 31.87 0.01
N ALA A 115 14.54 33.10 0.47
CA ALA A 115 15.89 33.52 0.82
C ALA A 115 16.36 32.80 2.10
N LEU A 116 17.60 32.33 2.12
CA LEU A 116 18.16 31.68 3.31
C LEU A 116 18.69 32.73 4.30
N PRO A 117 18.42 32.58 5.61
CA PRO A 117 18.92 33.51 6.62
C PRO A 117 20.44 33.36 6.78
N ASN A 118 21.16 34.43 7.10
CA ASN A 118 22.63 34.45 7.16
C ASN A 118 23.27 33.43 8.13
N ASN A 119 22.52 32.94 9.12
CA ASN A 119 22.95 31.91 10.06
C ASN A 119 22.66 30.48 9.59
N PHE A 120 22.11 30.29 8.38
CA PHE A 120 21.88 28.98 7.82
C PHE A 120 23.21 28.24 7.59
N LEU A 121 23.24 26.98 7.99
CA LEU A 121 24.41 26.11 7.88
C LEU A 121 23.92 24.66 7.70
N LEU A 122 24.52 23.93 6.77
CA LEU A 122 24.46 22.47 6.73
C LEU A 122 25.85 21.92 6.47
N LYS A 123 26.18 20.79 7.08
CA LYS A 123 27.46 20.11 6.92
C LYS A 123 27.30 18.72 6.31
N ALA A 124 28.39 18.21 5.78
CA ALA A 124 28.58 16.80 5.47
C ALA A 124 30.03 16.46 5.80
N ILE A 125 30.28 15.33 6.46
CA ILE A 125 31.64 14.82 6.67
C ILE A 125 31.77 13.51 5.89
N VAL A 126 32.80 13.43 5.06
CA VAL A 126 33.10 12.25 4.23
C VAL A 126 34.49 11.70 4.57
N PRO A 127 34.71 10.38 4.41
CA PRO A 127 36.00 9.76 4.71
C PRO A 127 37.10 10.29 3.79
N SER A 128 38.34 9.90 4.11
CA SER A 128 39.53 10.23 3.34
C SER A 128 39.40 9.77 1.88
N VAL A 129 39.60 10.71 0.97
CA VAL A 129 39.57 10.48 -0.48
C VAL A 129 41.00 10.34 -1.02
N GLU A 130 41.23 9.39 -1.92
CA GLU A 130 42.52 9.23 -2.59
C GLU A 130 42.90 10.49 -3.39
N PRO A 131 44.15 11.00 -3.28
CA PRO A 131 44.59 12.16 -4.05
C PRO A 131 44.43 11.96 -5.56
N GLY A 132 43.77 12.91 -6.22
CA GLY A 132 43.45 12.86 -7.64
C GLY A 132 42.16 12.14 -8.01
N ALA A 133 41.41 11.60 -7.05
CA ALA A 133 40.11 10.98 -7.28
C ALA A 133 38.96 12.00 -7.32
N THR A 134 37.81 11.54 -7.81
CA THR A 134 36.52 12.23 -7.69
C THR A 134 35.66 11.50 -6.66
N GLN A 135 35.08 12.22 -5.70
CA GLN A 135 34.18 11.68 -4.69
C GLN A 135 32.86 12.46 -4.69
N HIS A 136 31.75 11.76 -4.49
CA HIS A 136 30.44 12.36 -4.36
C HIS A 136 30.12 12.66 -2.89
N ALA A 137 29.46 13.79 -2.63
CA ALA A 137 28.99 14.16 -1.30
C ALA A 137 27.77 15.09 -1.35
N GLN A 138 26.65 14.66 -0.80
CA GLN A 138 25.48 15.53 -0.68
C GLN A 138 25.56 16.34 0.62
N ILE A 139 25.04 17.58 0.59
CA ILE A 139 24.94 18.44 1.77
C ILE A 139 23.45 18.66 2.07
N THR A 140 22.93 17.91 3.04
CA THR A 140 21.51 17.83 3.39
C THR A 140 21.30 17.84 4.91
N PRO A 141 20.06 17.97 5.41
CA PRO A 141 19.77 17.80 6.83
C PRO A 141 20.30 16.47 7.42
N PHE A 142 20.26 15.37 6.66
CA PHE A 142 20.72 14.07 7.16
C PHE A 142 22.25 13.90 7.07
N SER A 143 22.92 14.49 6.07
CA SER A 143 24.39 14.53 6.10
C SER A 143 24.90 15.42 7.25
N ASP A 144 24.14 16.45 7.64
CA ASP A 144 24.47 17.32 8.77
C ASP A 144 24.24 16.60 10.10
N MET A 145 23.19 15.77 10.19
CA MET A 145 22.97 14.84 11.31
C MET A 145 24.14 13.86 11.47
N ALA A 146 24.59 13.22 10.39
CA ALA A 146 25.76 12.34 10.42
C ALA A 146 27.05 13.12 10.80
N ALA A 147 27.20 14.36 10.32
CA ALA A 147 28.33 15.21 10.70
C ALA A 147 28.32 15.57 12.19
N ALA A 148 27.16 15.90 12.77
CA ALA A 148 27.02 16.18 14.20
C ALA A 148 27.43 14.95 15.04
N ARG A 149 26.98 13.76 14.63
CA ARG A 149 27.39 12.49 15.24
C ARG A 149 28.91 12.28 15.23
N VAL A 150 29.58 12.56 14.11
CA VAL A 150 31.06 12.48 14.02
C VAL A 150 31.75 13.51 14.92
N LEU A 151 31.23 14.73 14.98
CA LEU A 151 31.82 15.82 15.75
C LEU A 151 31.62 15.65 17.27
N ALA A 152 30.60 14.90 17.68
CA ALA A 152 30.38 14.50 19.06
C ALA A 152 31.22 13.28 19.50
N ALA A 153 31.78 12.53 18.54
CA ALA A 153 32.59 11.35 18.82
C ALA A 153 34.02 11.71 19.30
N ASP A 154 34.65 10.78 20.03
CA ASP A 154 36.01 10.95 20.56
C ASP A 154 37.11 11.01 19.47
N SER A 155 36.79 10.63 18.23
CA SER A 155 37.75 10.61 17.12
C SER A 155 37.08 10.88 15.77
N THR A 156 37.72 11.72 14.95
CA THR A 156 37.35 11.93 13.55
C THR A 156 38.29 11.12 12.64
N ASN A 157 37.87 9.90 12.30
CA ASN A 157 38.55 9.00 11.37
C ASN A 157 37.54 8.34 10.43
N ASP A 158 38.03 7.68 9.38
CA ASP A 158 37.17 7.08 8.34
C ASP A 158 36.16 6.09 8.91
N ASP A 159 36.53 5.28 9.91
CA ASP A 159 35.61 4.32 10.55
C ASP A 159 34.47 5.03 11.28
N ALA A 160 34.78 6.05 12.09
CA ALA A 160 33.77 6.83 12.81
C ALA A 160 32.82 7.55 11.83
N ILE A 161 33.37 8.07 10.73
CA ILE A 161 32.59 8.74 9.68
C ILE A 161 31.68 7.76 8.97
N ASN A 162 32.21 6.62 8.53
CA ASN A 162 31.46 5.59 7.83
C ASN A 162 30.35 4.98 8.72
N ASN A 163 30.63 4.80 10.02
CA ASN A 163 29.62 4.34 10.98
C ASN A 163 28.49 5.36 11.16
N ALA A 164 28.81 6.65 11.36
CA ALA A 164 27.80 7.70 11.51
C ALA A 164 26.94 7.86 10.25
N ILE A 165 27.55 7.78 9.05
CA ILE A 165 26.82 7.77 7.78
C ILE A 165 25.88 6.55 7.73
N SER A 166 26.36 5.37 8.12
CA SER A 166 25.55 4.14 8.08
C SER A 166 24.40 4.15 9.10
N GLU A 167 24.62 4.67 10.31
CA GLU A 167 23.59 4.89 11.32
C GLU A 167 22.45 5.74 10.73
N VAL A 168 22.79 6.85 10.06
CA VAL A 168 21.79 7.72 9.43
C VAL A 168 21.19 7.11 8.15
N ASN A 169 21.94 6.30 7.39
CA ASN A 169 21.38 5.51 6.29
C ASN A 169 20.28 4.56 6.79
N GLN A 170 20.41 3.98 7.99
CA GLN A 170 19.34 3.17 8.58
C GLN A 170 18.10 3.99 8.94
N ILE A 171 18.23 5.31 9.20
CA ILE A 171 17.10 6.21 9.44
C ILE A 171 16.35 6.50 8.14
N VAL A 172 17.09 6.85 7.07
CA VAL A 172 16.50 7.33 5.80
C VAL A 172 16.14 6.17 4.85
N GLY A 173 16.82 5.04 4.97
CA GLY A 173 16.66 3.87 4.08
C GLY A 173 17.45 3.95 2.77
N VAL A 174 18.31 4.96 2.62
CA VAL A 174 19.18 5.17 1.43
C VAL A 174 20.53 5.72 1.86
N ASN A 175 21.53 5.61 0.99
CA ASN A 175 22.85 6.19 1.22
C ASN A 175 22.79 7.72 1.11
N ILE A 176 22.96 8.44 2.21
CA ILE A 176 22.78 9.90 2.29
C ILE A 176 23.89 10.71 1.58
N ILE A 177 25.04 10.08 1.30
CA ILE A 177 26.21 10.71 0.66
C ILE A 177 26.21 10.48 -0.86
N GLU A 178 25.75 9.32 -1.31
CA GLU A 178 25.75 8.94 -2.73
C GLU A 178 24.41 9.23 -3.42
N THR A 179 23.29 9.17 -2.69
CA THR A 179 21.96 9.40 -3.28
C THR A 179 21.75 10.88 -3.58
N ARG A 180 21.77 11.26 -4.85
CA ARG A 180 21.56 12.66 -5.26
C ARG A 180 20.13 13.16 -4.95
N PRO A 181 19.95 14.21 -4.12
CA PRO A 181 18.67 14.86 -3.89
C PRO A 181 18.09 15.44 -5.19
N ILE A 182 16.76 15.42 -5.30
CA ILE A 182 16.02 16.01 -6.41
C ILE A 182 15.11 17.13 -5.91
N ASP A 183 14.70 18.01 -6.82
CA ASP A 183 13.59 18.92 -6.56
C ASP A 183 12.26 18.15 -6.64
N ILE A 184 11.73 17.72 -5.49
CA ILE A 184 10.43 17.02 -5.40
C ILE A 184 9.27 17.92 -5.83
N THR A 185 9.46 19.22 -5.95
CA THR A 185 8.38 20.11 -6.43
C THR A 185 8.29 20.14 -7.96
N ASN A 186 9.34 19.66 -8.65
CA ASN A 186 9.40 19.62 -10.10
C ASN A 186 8.85 18.30 -10.65
N ASP A 187 7.73 18.37 -11.37
CA ASP A 187 7.04 17.19 -11.92
C ASP A 187 7.92 16.33 -12.84
N VAL A 188 8.75 16.98 -13.67
CA VAL A 188 9.65 16.27 -14.60
C VAL A 188 10.74 15.55 -13.84
N ALA A 189 11.36 16.22 -12.84
CA ALA A 189 12.36 15.61 -11.99
C ALA A 189 11.76 14.44 -11.19
N ARG A 190 10.56 14.61 -10.62
CA ARG A 190 9.85 13.54 -9.90
C ARG A 190 9.57 12.32 -10.76
N GLN A 191 9.12 12.51 -12.00
CA GLN A 191 8.79 11.40 -12.91
C GLN A 191 10.02 10.64 -13.42
N GLN A 192 11.20 11.27 -13.42
CA GLN A 192 12.45 10.68 -13.90
C GLN A 192 13.34 10.13 -12.76
N ALA A 193 13.00 10.45 -11.52
CA ALA A 193 13.78 10.07 -10.35
C ALA A 193 13.70 8.57 -10.06
N THR A 194 14.78 8.04 -9.49
CA THR A 194 14.74 6.69 -8.92
C THR A 194 13.97 6.67 -7.61
N THR A 195 13.57 5.47 -7.18
CA THR A 195 12.95 5.24 -5.88
C THR A 195 13.80 5.82 -4.74
N GLU A 196 15.12 5.62 -4.75
CA GLU A 196 16.01 6.14 -3.71
C GLU A 196 16.05 7.67 -3.69
N GLN A 197 16.02 8.33 -4.85
CA GLN A 197 15.99 9.79 -4.95
C GLN A 197 14.68 10.37 -4.41
N LEU A 198 13.55 9.72 -4.70
CA LEU A 198 12.24 10.11 -4.16
C LEU A 198 12.18 9.90 -2.64
N THR A 199 12.66 8.75 -2.15
CA THR A 199 12.79 8.48 -0.71
C THR A 199 13.60 9.58 -0.04
N TYR A 200 14.78 9.90 -0.56
CA TYR A 200 15.62 10.91 0.06
C TYR A 200 14.98 12.30 0.05
N ALA A 201 14.31 12.66 -1.04
CA ALA A 201 13.63 13.95 -1.15
C ALA A 201 12.46 14.08 -0.17
N VAL A 202 11.65 13.03 0.03
CA VAL A 202 10.57 13.01 1.03
C VAL A 202 11.12 13.16 2.44
N PHE A 203 12.19 12.44 2.77
CA PHE A 203 12.84 12.58 4.08
C PHE A 203 13.41 13.98 4.29
N ASN A 204 14.07 14.58 3.28
CA ASN A 204 14.58 15.96 3.37
C ASN A 204 13.45 16.98 3.57
N ALA A 205 12.33 16.81 2.87
CA ALA A 205 11.13 17.62 3.09
C ALA A 205 10.57 17.45 4.51
N ALA A 206 10.56 16.22 5.05
CA ALA A 206 10.11 15.94 6.41
C ALA A 206 11.01 16.60 7.46
N ALA A 207 12.34 16.53 7.31
CA ALA A 207 13.28 17.27 8.14
C ALA A 207 13.04 18.79 8.06
N GLY A 208 12.73 19.29 6.87
CA GLY A 208 12.33 20.68 6.65
C GLY A 208 11.05 21.07 7.40
N GLN A 209 10.01 20.22 7.36
CA GLN A 209 8.76 20.43 8.09
C GLN A 209 9.02 20.57 9.60
N ILE A 210 9.77 19.64 10.18
CA ILE A 210 10.09 19.64 11.61
C ILE A 210 10.92 20.87 11.99
N ALA A 211 11.92 21.22 11.17
CA ALA A 211 12.74 22.40 11.41
C ALA A 211 11.93 23.71 11.37
N LEU A 212 10.86 23.78 10.57
CA LEU A 212 9.99 24.97 10.48
C LEU A 212 9.06 25.12 11.68
N GLU A 213 8.81 24.05 12.45
CA GLU A 213 8.04 24.11 13.70
C GLU A 213 8.83 24.80 14.83
N ASN A 214 10.14 24.96 14.67
CA ASN A 214 10.98 25.67 15.63
C ASN A 214 10.70 27.17 15.61
N THR A 215 10.31 27.71 16.76
CA THR A 215 10.00 29.15 16.94
C THR A 215 11.17 30.10 16.68
N GLU A 216 12.42 29.62 16.74
CA GLU A 216 13.62 30.39 16.42
C GLU A 216 13.92 30.44 14.90
N GLY A 217 13.15 29.69 14.11
CA GLY A 217 13.21 29.66 12.65
C GLY A 217 14.01 28.48 12.09
N LEU A 218 13.98 28.37 10.75
CA LEU A 218 14.50 27.22 9.99
C LEU A 218 15.95 26.85 10.32
N ALA A 219 16.86 27.83 10.41
CA ALA A 219 18.27 27.57 10.66
C ALA A 219 18.50 26.92 12.04
N SER A 220 17.91 27.48 13.09
CA SER A 220 17.95 26.89 14.44
C SER A 220 17.21 25.54 14.51
N GLY A 221 16.15 25.37 13.72
CA GLY A 221 15.43 24.10 13.59
C GLY A 221 16.32 22.98 13.03
N LEU A 222 17.05 23.25 11.95
CA LEU A 222 17.97 22.30 11.34
C LEU A 222 19.17 21.98 12.24
N GLU A 223 19.70 22.99 12.94
CA GLU A 223 20.77 22.77 13.92
C GLU A 223 20.32 21.84 15.07
N LYS A 224 19.12 22.09 15.63
CA LYS A 224 18.54 21.20 16.66
C LYS A 224 18.23 19.81 16.11
N LEU A 225 17.90 19.68 14.84
CA LEU A 225 17.69 18.38 14.19
C LEU A 225 19.00 17.60 14.07
N ALA A 226 20.11 18.27 13.75
CA ALA A 226 21.42 17.62 13.72
C ALA A 226 21.89 17.23 15.13
N GLN A 227 21.68 18.11 16.13
CA GLN A 227 22.04 17.88 17.54
C GLN A 227 21.27 16.71 18.17
N ALA A 228 20.03 16.49 17.74
CA ALA A 228 19.18 15.40 18.21
C ALA A 228 19.76 13.99 17.98
N PHE A 229 20.85 13.85 17.22
CA PHE A 229 21.48 12.56 16.93
C PHE A 229 22.96 12.51 17.34
N GLU A 230 23.46 13.47 18.11
CA GLU A 230 24.87 13.49 18.56
C GLU A 230 25.25 12.20 19.32
N ASP A 231 24.32 11.65 20.10
CA ASP A 231 24.53 10.44 20.87
C ASP A 231 24.27 9.13 20.08
N GLY A 232 23.80 9.25 18.83
CA GLY A 232 23.48 8.14 17.93
C GLY A 232 22.06 7.59 18.10
N LYS A 233 21.17 8.29 18.80
CA LYS A 233 19.79 7.86 19.07
C LYS A 233 18.81 8.98 18.73
N LEU A 234 17.56 8.60 18.50
CA LEU A 234 16.42 9.52 18.45
C LEU A 234 15.44 9.11 19.55
N ASP A 235 15.26 9.94 20.57
CA ASP A 235 14.38 9.68 21.69
C ASP A 235 13.36 10.81 21.96
N SER A 236 12.57 10.64 23.02
CA SER A 236 11.50 11.59 23.37
C SER A 236 11.97 12.90 24.00
N VAL A 237 13.24 12.99 24.45
CA VAL A 237 13.83 14.22 25.00
C VAL A 237 14.55 15.05 23.93
N ASP A 238 14.83 14.45 22.78
CA ASP A 238 15.44 15.12 21.64
C ASP A 238 14.48 16.11 20.95
N SER A 239 15.07 17.12 20.30
CA SER A 239 14.35 18.05 19.42
C SER A 239 13.75 17.38 18.19
N LEU A 240 14.26 16.21 17.80
CA LEU A 240 13.71 15.32 16.79
C LEU A 240 13.54 13.92 17.41
N SER A 241 12.30 13.52 17.69
CA SER A 241 12.01 12.13 18.03
C SER A 241 11.72 11.29 16.79
N SER A 242 11.89 9.97 16.87
CA SER A 242 11.52 9.04 15.79
C SER A 242 10.05 9.15 15.39
N ILE A 243 9.17 9.41 16.36
CA ILE A 243 7.73 9.62 16.15
C ILE A 243 7.46 10.90 15.34
N ALA A 244 8.13 12.00 15.69
CA ALA A 244 8.01 13.26 14.94
C ALA A 244 8.48 13.09 13.49
N LEU A 245 9.62 12.40 13.29
CA LEU A 245 10.14 12.08 11.96
C LEU A 245 9.13 11.29 11.12
N VAL A 246 8.62 10.18 11.65
CA VAL A 246 7.65 9.32 10.95
C VAL A 246 6.39 10.09 10.56
N ASN A 247 5.85 10.94 11.45
CA ASN A 247 4.66 11.73 11.17
C ASN A 247 4.91 12.78 10.07
N ALA A 248 6.09 13.42 10.07
CA ALA A 248 6.47 14.35 9.02
C ALA A 248 6.64 13.62 7.67
N VAL A 249 7.29 12.45 7.63
CA VAL A 249 7.44 11.64 6.42
C VAL A 249 6.06 11.22 5.87
N LYS A 250 5.14 10.76 6.72
CA LYS A 250 3.75 10.43 6.33
C LYS A 250 3.01 11.64 5.74
N THR A 251 3.29 12.84 6.23
CA THR A 251 2.71 14.08 5.70
C THR A 251 3.26 14.39 4.30
N GLN A 252 4.58 14.28 4.12
CA GLN A 252 5.26 14.60 2.86
C GLN A 252 5.03 13.55 1.76
N LEU A 253 4.70 12.31 2.11
CA LEU A 253 4.36 11.23 1.16
C LEU A 253 3.26 11.61 0.15
N LYS A 254 2.34 12.51 0.52
CA LYS A 254 1.27 13.01 -0.36
C LYS A 254 1.81 13.64 -1.65
N SER A 255 3.03 14.20 -1.63
CA SER A 255 3.67 14.81 -2.81
C SER A 255 4.01 13.80 -3.91
N ILE A 256 4.05 12.51 -3.58
CA ILE A 256 4.45 11.42 -4.48
C ILE A 256 3.47 10.23 -4.47
N GLU A 257 2.22 10.44 -4.05
CA GLU A 257 1.23 9.35 -3.87
C GLU A 257 1.03 8.46 -5.11
N ASN A 258 1.29 9.01 -6.30
CA ASN A 258 1.19 8.30 -7.59
C ASN A 258 2.47 7.50 -7.95
N GLN A 259 3.52 7.55 -7.14
CA GLN A 259 4.79 6.84 -7.33
C GLN A 259 4.80 5.55 -6.52
N GLY A 260 3.97 4.57 -6.92
CA GLY A 260 3.66 3.38 -6.12
C GLY A 260 4.87 2.66 -5.52
N GLU A 261 5.95 2.49 -6.30
CA GLU A 261 7.17 1.83 -5.80
C GLU A 261 7.86 2.63 -4.67
N ALA A 262 8.02 3.95 -4.85
CA ALA A 262 8.65 4.81 -3.86
C ALA A 262 7.80 4.92 -2.59
N VAL A 263 6.48 5.03 -2.73
CA VAL A 263 5.54 5.02 -1.60
C VAL A 263 5.68 3.73 -0.79
N THR A 264 5.79 2.58 -1.46
CA THR A 264 6.01 1.28 -0.79
C THR A 264 7.36 1.23 -0.08
N ALA A 265 8.44 1.71 -0.70
CA ALA A 265 9.76 1.76 -0.07
C ALA A 265 9.77 2.65 1.19
N ILE A 266 9.15 3.83 1.13
CA ILE A 266 9.07 4.76 2.26
C ILE A 266 8.18 4.21 3.39
N ASN A 267 7.04 3.58 3.07
CA ASN A 267 6.20 2.94 4.08
C ASN A 267 6.91 1.76 4.76
N THR A 268 7.74 1.03 4.02
CA THR A 268 8.62 0.00 4.58
C THR A 268 9.61 0.63 5.56
N GLN A 269 10.25 1.73 5.17
CA GLN A 269 11.20 2.44 6.03
C GLN A 269 10.53 3.03 7.30
N ILE A 270 9.32 3.59 7.18
CA ILE A 270 8.50 4.00 8.32
C ILE A 270 8.30 2.83 9.29
N SER A 271 7.92 1.67 8.75
CA SER A 271 7.67 0.47 9.55
C SER A 271 8.94 -0.04 10.24
N ILE A 272 10.12 0.10 9.61
CA ILE A 272 11.43 -0.20 10.22
C ILE A 272 11.66 0.69 11.44
N ILE A 273 11.46 2.01 11.30
CA ILE A 273 11.65 2.96 12.41
C ILE A 273 10.66 2.65 13.55
N GLU A 274 9.39 2.47 13.23
CA GLU A 274 8.34 2.18 14.23
C GLU A 274 8.61 0.86 14.97
N THR A 275 9.01 -0.20 14.26
CA THR A 275 9.26 -1.52 14.88
C THR A 275 10.58 -1.62 15.63
N SER A 276 11.55 -0.78 15.31
CA SER A 276 12.84 -0.71 16.02
C SER A 276 12.85 0.31 17.15
N THR A 277 11.83 1.17 17.25
CA THR A 277 11.65 2.09 18.37
C THR A 277 11.13 1.31 19.58
N GLN A 278 11.89 1.32 20.69
CA GLN A 278 11.48 0.70 21.95
C GLN A 278 11.41 1.77 23.05
N ASP A 279 10.30 1.83 23.78
CA ASP A 279 10.05 2.82 24.83
C ASP A 279 10.29 4.28 24.36
N GLY A 280 9.97 4.56 23.09
CA GLY A 280 10.16 5.88 22.48
C GLY A 280 11.61 6.21 22.08
N VAL A 281 12.54 5.25 22.17
CA VAL A 281 13.94 5.38 21.77
C VAL A 281 14.19 4.57 20.50
N TYR A 282 14.69 5.22 19.46
CA TYR A 282 15.20 4.58 18.26
C TYR A 282 16.73 4.70 18.24
N ASN A 283 17.42 3.56 18.24
CA ASN A 283 18.88 3.48 18.25
C ASN A 283 19.33 2.67 17.01
N PRO A 284 19.47 3.29 15.84
CA PRO A 284 19.95 2.59 14.66
C PRO A 284 21.40 2.14 14.88
N GLU A 285 21.72 0.91 14.49
CA GLU A 285 23.10 0.43 14.48
C GLU A 285 23.70 0.63 13.09
N SER A 286 24.98 1.02 13.01
CA SER A 286 25.71 0.98 11.74
C SER A 286 25.68 -0.43 11.17
N SER A 287 25.56 -0.55 9.86
CA SER A 287 25.81 -1.82 9.19
C SER A 287 27.25 -2.29 9.51
N PRO A 288 27.54 -3.60 9.46
CA PRO A 288 28.90 -4.10 9.60
C PRO A 288 29.80 -3.88 8.35
N THR A 289 29.25 -3.36 7.26
CA THR A 289 29.93 -3.10 5.97
C THR A 289 30.71 -1.77 5.80
N PRO A 290 30.38 -0.63 6.45
CA PRO A 290 30.85 0.69 6.04
C PRO A 290 32.37 0.88 6.04
N SER A 291 33.10 0.23 6.92
CA SER A 291 34.58 0.30 7.02
C SER A 291 35.31 -0.75 6.18
N LEU A 292 34.58 -1.66 5.52
CA LEU A 292 35.17 -2.73 4.73
C LEU A 292 35.57 -2.24 3.33
N THR A 293 36.51 -2.93 2.70
CA THR A 293 36.83 -2.66 1.29
C THR A 293 35.61 -2.94 0.39
N ALA A 294 35.57 -2.30 -0.78
CA ALA A 294 34.56 -2.51 -1.82
C ALA A 294 34.18 -4.00 -2.05
N VAL A 295 35.16 -4.89 -2.16
CA VAL A 295 34.90 -6.32 -2.37
C VAL A 295 34.41 -7.01 -1.11
N GLU A 296 34.89 -6.63 0.07
CA GLU A 296 34.44 -7.19 1.34
C GLU A 296 32.98 -6.79 1.67
N GLN A 297 32.59 -5.55 1.37
CA GLN A 297 31.20 -5.09 1.45
C GLN A 297 30.28 -5.98 0.60
N ALA A 298 30.69 -6.24 -0.65
CA ALA A 298 29.96 -7.12 -1.55
C ALA A 298 29.85 -8.56 -1.03
N LYS A 299 30.96 -9.13 -0.54
CA LYS A 299 30.98 -10.48 0.05
C LYS A 299 30.07 -10.60 1.27
N GLN A 300 30.02 -9.56 2.10
CA GLN A 300 29.16 -9.55 3.26
C GLN A 300 27.67 -9.59 2.89
N LEU A 301 27.23 -8.74 1.96
CA LEU A 301 25.84 -8.76 1.48
C LEU A 301 25.48 -10.13 0.87
N VAL A 302 26.35 -10.67 0.02
CA VAL A 302 26.14 -12.00 -0.60
C VAL A 302 26.05 -13.10 0.47
N SER A 303 26.92 -13.06 1.48
CA SER A 303 26.90 -14.03 2.57
C SER A 303 25.65 -13.92 3.44
N GLN A 304 25.22 -12.70 3.78
CA GLN A 304 23.97 -12.45 4.50
C GLN A 304 22.77 -12.96 3.69
N ALA A 305 22.70 -12.59 2.41
CA ALA A 305 21.63 -13.01 1.49
C ALA A 305 21.51 -14.54 1.42
N ARG A 306 22.64 -15.24 1.25
CA ARG A 306 22.70 -16.71 1.25
C ARG A 306 22.25 -17.30 2.58
N THR A 307 22.69 -16.73 3.69
CA THR A 307 22.35 -17.25 5.02
C THR A 307 20.85 -17.12 5.29
N LEU A 308 20.27 -15.96 4.96
CA LEU A 308 18.84 -15.70 5.08
C LEU A 308 18.03 -16.60 4.12
N GLY A 309 18.43 -16.69 2.86
CA GLY A 309 17.81 -17.56 1.86
C GLY A 309 17.80 -19.03 2.29
N ASN A 310 18.93 -19.54 2.80
CA ASN A 310 19.00 -20.90 3.34
C ASN A 310 18.14 -21.09 4.59
N SER A 311 18.03 -20.07 5.45
CA SER A 311 17.19 -20.13 6.65
C SER A 311 15.72 -20.26 6.26
N VAL A 312 15.27 -19.49 5.27
CA VAL A 312 13.91 -19.58 4.71
C VAL A 312 13.68 -20.92 3.99
N ALA A 313 14.60 -21.35 3.12
CA ALA A 313 14.48 -22.61 2.38
C ALA A 313 14.52 -23.86 3.30
N SER A 314 15.07 -23.73 4.51
CA SER A 314 15.07 -24.80 5.51
C SER A 314 13.76 -24.96 6.27
N LEU A 315 12.80 -24.05 6.06
CA LEU A 315 11.45 -24.16 6.62
C LEU A 315 10.68 -25.22 5.82
N GLU A 316 10.26 -26.29 6.48
CA GLU A 316 9.45 -27.35 5.87
C GLU A 316 8.10 -26.81 5.37
N ASP A 317 7.56 -25.81 6.09
CA ASP A 317 6.50 -24.92 5.67
C ASP A 317 6.79 -23.51 6.25
N PRO A 318 7.06 -22.50 5.41
CA PRO A 318 7.30 -21.14 5.87
C PRO A 318 6.16 -20.55 6.72
N ALA A 319 4.92 -20.99 6.52
CA ALA A 319 3.78 -20.56 7.34
C ALA A 319 3.91 -21.04 8.80
N LEU A 320 4.62 -22.14 9.05
CA LEU A 320 4.86 -22.66 10.41
C LEU A 320 5.81 -21.80 11.22
N ALA A 321 6.68 -20.99 10.58
CA ALA A 321 7.53 -20.03 11.28
C ALA A 321 6.71 -18.97 12.03
N PHE A 322 5.44 -18.79 11.63
CA PHE A 322 4.50 -17.83 12.21
C PHE A 322 3.42 -18.50 13.05
N LYS A 323 3.41 -19.84 13.16
CA LYS A 323 2.23 -20.57 13.68
C LYS A 323 1.86 -20.17 15.10
N ALA A 324 2.83 -20.00 16.00
CA ALA A 324 2.54 -19.63 17.38
C ALA A 324 1.86 -18.26 17.48
N ASP A 325 2.32 -17.31 16.67
CA ASP A 325 1.81 -15.94 16.62
C ASP A 325 0.45 -15.88 15.91
N ILE A 326 0.29 -16.63 14.82
CA ILE A 326 -1.00 -16.79 14.12
C ILE A 326 -2.04 -17.45 15.03
N ASP A 327 -1.67 -18.46 15.83
CA ASP A 327 -2.60 -19.12 16.75
C ASP A 327 -3.09 -18.13 17.84
N VAL A 328 -2.20 -17.27 18.37
CA VAL A 328 -2.60 -16.19 19.30
C VAL A 328 -3.50 -15.16 18.60
N ALA A 329 -3.16 -14.74 17.38
CA ALA A 329 -3.97 -13.78 16.63
C ALA A 329 -5.36 -14.34 16.29
N ALA A 330 -5.45 -15.60 15.86
CA ALA A 330 -6.70 -16.27 15.56
C ALA A 330 -7.58 -16.47 16.80
N GLN A 331 -6.97 -16.71 17.96
CA GLN A 331 -7.69 -16.84 19.24
C GLN A 331 -8.24 -15.49 19.72
N VAL A 332 -7.54 -14.38 19.46
CA VAL A 332 -8.01 -13.03 19.81
C VAL A 332 -9.06 -12.50 18.81
N ILE A 333 -8.91 -12.82 17.52
CA ILE A 333 -9.84 -12.45 16.44
C ILE A 333 -10.70 -13.68 16.13
N ASP A 334 -11.49 -14.09 17.11
CA ASP A 334 -12.37 -15.25 17.02
C ASP A 334 -13.82 -14.87 16.68
N ASP A 335 -14.69 -15.89 16.61
CA ASP A 335 -16.12 -15.72 16.32
C ASP A 335 -16.82 -14.89 17.41
N ASP A 336 -16.37 -14.94 18.67
CA ASP A 336 -16.93 -14.13 19.75
C ASP A 336 -16.61 -12.64 19.56
N ALA A 337 -15.38 -12.30 19.15
CA ALA A 337 -15.00 -10.94 18.78
C ALA A 337 -15.85 -10.40 17.62
N SER A 338 -16.05 -11.22 16.57
CA SER A 338 -16.92 -10.89 15.43
C SER A 338 -18.37 -10.65 15.85
N ALA A 339 -18.89 -11.50 16.75
CA ALA A 339 -20.24 -11.36 17.29
C ALA A 339 -20.41 -10.07 18.12
N LEU A 340 -19.42 -9.67 18.93
CA LEU A 340 -19.47 -8.42 19.68
C LEU A 340 -19.45 -7.19 18.77
N ILE A 341 -18.67 -7.20 17.69
CA ILE A 341 -18.66 -6.12 16.69
C ILE A 341 -20.04 -6.01 16.03
N THR A 342 -20.61 -7.14 15.61
CA THR A 342 -21.95 -7.18 15.00
C THR A 342 -23.03 -6.67 15.95
N LEU A 343 -22.98 -7.09 17.23
CA LEU A 343 -23.89 -6.62 18.27
C LEU A 343 -23.76 -5.11 18.50
N THR A 344 -22.53 -4.59 18.51
CA THR A 344 -22.25 -3.15 18.65
C THR A 344 -22.96 -2.34 17.56
N GLY A 345 -22.82 -2.77 16.30
CA GLY A 345 -23.50 -2.14 15.16
C GLY A 345 -25.02 -2.19 15.29
N SER A 346 -25.58 -3.35 15.63
CA SER A 346 -27.03 -3.52 15.80
C SER A 346 -27.60 -2.64 16.92
N VAL A 347 -26.91 -2.51 18.05
CA VAL A 347 -27.37 -1.67 19.17
C VAL A 347 -27.33 -0.20 18.81
N ILE A 348 -26.28 0.27 18.12
CA ILE A 348 -26.20 1.65 17.64
C ILE A 348 -27.35 1.93 16.67
N ASP A 349 -27.59 1.05 15.69
CA ASP A 349 -28.65 1.21 14.70
C ASP A 349 -30.05 1.30 15.34
N GLN A 350 -30.34 0.39 16.29
CA GLN A 350 -31.61 0.41 17.03
C GLN A 350 -31.78 1.67 17.88
N VAL A 351 -30.71 2.15 18.53
CA VAL A 351 -30.75 3.40 19.30
C VAL A 351 -31.00 4.60 18.40
N LEU A 352 -30.29 4.72 17.27
CA LEU A 352 -30.48 5.81 16.32
C LEU A 352 -31.90 5.80 15.74
N SER A 353 -32.40 4.63 15.33
CA SER A 353 -33.78 4.45 14.85
C SER A 353 -34.83 4.86 15.89
N ALA A 354 -34.62 4.49 17.17
CA ALA A 354 -35.52 4.86 18.25
C ALA A 354 -35.51 6.37 18.55
N LEU A 355 -34.36 7.03 18.43
CA LEU A 355 -34.24 8.48 18.56
C LEU A 355 -34.92 9.20 17.39
N GLU A 356 -34.77 8.71 16.17
CA GLU A 356 -35.44 9.25 14.97
C GLU A 356 -36.97 9.19 15.11
N ALA A 357 -37.50 8.05 15.56
CA ALA A 357 -38.94 7.84 15.73
C ALA A 357 -39.60 8.80 16.74
N LYS A 358 -38.84 9.38 17.69
CA LYS A 358 -39.37 10.37 18.64
C LYS A 358 -39.64 11.73 18.02
N GLY A 359 -39.04 12.03 16.87
CA GLY A 359 -39.26 13.27 16.14
C GLY A 359 -38.73 14.55 16.79
N THR A 360 -38.47 14.66 18.10
CA THR A 360 -37.81 15.84 18.71
C THR A 360 -36.62 15.40 19.54
N TYR A 361 -35.45 15.98 19.29
CA TYR A 361 -34.21 15.62 19.97
C TYR A 361 -34.02 16.53 21.18
N THR A 362 -34.29 16.02 22.37
CA THR A 362 -34.06 16.73 23.64
C THR A 362 -32.89 16.09 24.37
N THR A 363 -32.08 16.92 25.03
CA THR A 363 -31.03 16.42 25.91
C THR A 363 -31.65 15.70 27.10
N GLY A 364 -31.03 14.60 27.54
CA GLY A 364 -31.52 13.81 28.66
C GLY A 364 -31.45 12.31 28.40
N THR A 365 -31.86 11.54 29.40
CA THR A 365 -31.76 10.07 29.40
C THR A 365 -33.10 9.44 29.03
N THR A 366 -33.07 8.44 28.15
CA THR A 366 -34.21 7.59 27.80
C THR A 366 -33.82 6.14 27.78
N GLU A 367 -34.77 5.26 28.06
CA GLU A 367 -34.61 3.82 27.79
C GLU A 367 -35.03 3.51 26.36
N VAL A 368 -34.27 2.63 25.70
CA VAL A 368 -34.56 2.05 24.39
C VAL A 368 -34.56 0.54 24.55
N ALA A 369 -35.63 -0.13 24.12
CA ALA A 369 -35.66 -1.59 24.07
C ALA A 369 -34.76 -2.09 22.94
N ILE A 370 -33.89 -3.05 23.24
CA ILE A 370 -33.01 -3.70 22.27
C ILE A 370 -33.61 -5.06 21.92
N LYS A 371 -33.69 -5.34 20.63
CA LYS A 371 -34.30 -6.54 20.05
C LYS A 371 -33.28 -7.39 19.30
N ASP A 372 -33.54 -8.68 19.24
CA ASP A 372 -32.81 -9.61 18.38
C ASP A 372 -33.34 -9.62 16.93
N ASN A 373 -32.73 -10.45 16.09
CA ASN A 373 -33.10 -10.64 14.68
C ASN A 373 -34.48 -11.30 14.48
N THR A 374 -35.09 -11.86 15.53
CA THR A 374 -36.47 -12.39 15.51
C THR A 374 -37.49 -11.35 15.99
N GLY A 375 -37.01 -10.19 16.45
CA GLY A 375 -37.83 -9.10 16.99
C GLY A 375 -38.17 -9.25 18.48
N ALA A 376 -37.58 -10.21 19.19
CA ALA A 376 -37.78 -10.40 20.62
C ALA A 376 -36.93 -9.42 21.44
N ASP A 377 -37.49 -8.90 22.54
CA ASP A 377 -36.77 -8.00 23.44
C ASP A 377 -35.68 -8.77 24.21
N ILE A 378 -34.43 -8.33 24.05
CA ILE A 378 -33.25 -8.94 24.70
C ILE A 378 -32.66 -8.08 25.82
N GLY A 379 -33.14 -6.85 26.00
CA GLY A 379 -32.79 -5.98 27.11
C GLY A 379 -33.09 -4.50 26.84
N HIS A 380 -32.56 -3.62 27.70
CA HIS A 380 -32.74 -2.18 27.56
C HIS A 380 -31.39 -1.43 27.55
N ALA A 381 -31.33 -0.39 26.72
CA ALA A 381 -30.24 0.57 26.67
C ALA A 381 -30.71 1.91 27.26
N SER A 382 -30.01 2.37 28.30
CA SER A 382 -30.07 3.74 28.77
C SER A 382 -29.26 4.62 27.81
N VAL A 383 -29.94 5.53 27.13
CA VAL A 383 -29.39 6.42 26.11
C VAL A 383 -29.47 7.86 26.61
N THR A 384 -28.34 8.54 26.72
CA THR A 384 -28.27 9.95 27.12
C THR A 384 -27.83 10.81 25.95
N VAL A 385 -28.64 11.81 25.59
CA VAL A 385 -28.32 12.79 24.54
C VAL A 385 -27.80 14.08 25.16
N THR A 386 -26.71 14.62 24.62
CA THR A 386 -26.03 15.86 25.05
C THR A 386 -25.73 16.77 23.86
N ASP A 387 -25.44 18.04 24.14
CA ASP A 387 -25.01 19.05 23.17
C ASP A 387 -23.60 19.53 23.53
N ASP A 388 -22.60 19.11 22.77
CA ASP A 388 -21.18 19.43 22.99
C ASP A 388 -20.50 19.80 21.66
N ASN A 389 -20.91 20.93 21.09
CA ASN A 389 -20.54 21.35 19.72
C ASN A 389 -20.94 20.33 18.64
N GLY A 390 -22.05 19.65 18.89
CA GLY A 390 -22.52 18.49 18.14
C GLY A 390 -23.37 17.57 19.03
N VAL A 391 -24.09 16.63 18.42
CA VAL A 391 -24.91 15.66 19.17
C VAL A 391 -24.01 14.61 19.80
N GLY A 392 -24.01 14.52 21.13
CA GLY A 392 -23.37 13.46 21.90
C GLY A 392 -24.41 12.43 22.38
N ILE A 393 -24.12 11.13 22.22
CA ILE A 393 -24.99 10.02 22.62
C ILE A 393 -24.19 9.05 23.48
N SER A 394 -24.55 8.90 24.75
CA SER A 394 -24.00 7.85 25.61
C SER A 394 -24.98 6.69 25.70
N ILE A 395 -24.53 5.47 25.39
CA ILE A 395 -25.31 4.24 25.42
C ILE A 395 -24.74 3.35 26.53
N SER A 396 -25.56 2.98 27.50
CA SER A 396 -25.21 2.01 28.53
C SER A 396 -26.31 0.96 28.63
N THR A 397 -25.97 -0.32 28.52
CA THR A 397 -26.98 -1.38 28.61
C THR A 397 -27.04 -1.98 30.00
N SER A 398 -28.25 -2.32 30.45
CA SER A 398 -28.47 -3.09 31.67
C SER A 398 -29.42 -4.24 31.37
N GLY A 399 -29.03 -5.46 31.75
CA GLY A 399 -29.88 -6.64 31.61
C GLY A 399 -29.95 -7.28 30.21
N ILE A 400 -29.06 -6.95 29.27
CA ILE A 400 -28.84 -7.80 28.09
C ILE A 400 -28.13 -9.07 28.58
N SER A 401 -28.79 -10.21 28.47
CA SER A 401 -28.41 -11.46 29.16
C SER A 401 -27.02 -12.02 28.81
N SER A 402 -26.36 -11.48 27.78
CA SER A 402 -25.07 -11.97 27.27
C SER A 402 -23.99 -10.90 27.05
N ALA A 403 -24.27 -9.60 27.15
CA ALA A 403 -23.26 -8.56 26.89
C ALA A 403 -23.51 -7.23 27.65
N ALA A 404 -22.42 -6.59 28.08
CA ALA A 404 -22.40 -5.24 28.64
C ALA A 404 -21.85 -4.26 27.59
N ILE A 405 -22.58 -3.17 27.36
CA ILE A 405 -22.24 -2.12 26.39
C ILE A 405 -22.16 -0.80 27.14
N SER A 406 -21.08 -0.07 26.94
CA SER A 406 -20.88 1.30 27.42
C SER A 406 -20.16 2.09 26.32
N LEU A 407 -20.91 2.81 25.50
CA LEU A 407 -20.41 3.54 24.34
C LEU A 407 -20.74 5.02 24.46
N SER A 408 -19.86 5.86 23.93
CA SER A 408 -20.08 7.27 23.71
C SER A 408 -19.88 7.57 22.24
N LEU A 409 -20.89 8.15 21.63
CA LEU A 409 -20.89 8.62 20.26
C LEU A 409 -20.91 10.15 20.27
N SER A 410 -20.15 10.80 19.40
CA SER A 410 -20.24 12.24 19.20
C SER A 410 -20.25 12.55 17.71
N THR A 411 -21.13 13.45 17.28
CA THR A 411 -21.22 13.86 15.87
C THR A 411 -20.78 15.29 15.67
N ASN A 412 -20.45 15.68 14.43
CA ASN A 412 -20.28 17.09 14.07
C ASN A 412 -21.60 17.77 13.65
N VAL A 413 -22.74 17.10 13.83
CA VAL A 413 -24.06 17.65 13.51
C VAL A 413 -24.56 18.42 14.73
N PRO A 414 -24.80 19.74 14.63
CA PRO A 414 -25.32 20.52 15.76
C PRO A 414 -26.73 20.05 16.16
N LEU A 415 -27.00 19.96 17.46
CA LEU A 415 -28.32 19.54 17.98
C LEU A 415 -29.46 20.46 17.48
N ALA A 416 -29.18 21.75 17.30
CA ALA A 416 -30.14 22.72 16.81
C ALA A 416 -30.68 22.38 15.41
N VAL A 417 -29.83 21.81 14.53
CA VAL A 417 -30.21 21.38 13.18
C VAL A 417 -31.22 20.24 13.23
N LEU A 418 -31.01 19.29 14.15
CA LEU A 418 -31.98 18.22 14.39
C LEU A 418 -33.31 18.74 14.95
N ASN A 419 -33.35 19.96 15.49
CA ASN A 419 -34.56 20.60 16.04
C ASN A 419 -35.14 21.71 15.15
N GLY A 420 -34.71 21.82 13.89
CA GLY A 420 -35.34 22.70 12.89
C GLY A 420 -34.46 23.83 12.38
N ASP A 421 -33.25 24.02 12.90
CA ASP A 421 -32.29 24.97 12.33
C ASP A 421 -31.64 24.43 11.05
N THR A 422 -30.94 25.30 10.33
CA THR A 422 -30.21 24.96 9.11
C THR A 422 -28.70 24.95 9.35
N ALA A 423 -27.99 23.96 8.81
CA ALA A 423 -26.52 23.98 8.74
C ALA A 423 -26.02 23.44 7.41
N SER A 424 -24.84 23.88 6.99
CA SER A 424 -24.14 23.34 5.84
C SER A 424 -22.94 22.53 6.31
N LEU A 425 -22.84 21.28 5.86
CA LEU A 425 -21.77 20.37 6.21
C LEU A 425 -21.03 19.92 4.95
N SER A 426 -19.69 20.04 4.96
CA SER A 426 -18.84 19.42 3.93
C SER A 426 -18.57 17.93 4.20
N SER A 427 -18.79 17.49 5.44
CA SER A 427 -18.70 16.09 5.85
C SER A 427 -19.62 15.80 7.04
N GLY A 428 -20.06 14.55 7.16
CA GLY A 428 -20.66 14.01 8.38
C GLY A 428 -19.63 13.18 9.12
N SER A 429 -19.54 13.30 10.44
CA SER A 429 -18.63 12.48 11.25
C SER A 429 -19.30 11.98 12.51
N ILE A 430 -18.94 10.77 12.92
CA ILE A 430 -19.31 10.11 14.17
C ILE A 430 -18.02 9.59 14.80
N LYS A 431 -17.71 10.01 16.01
CA LYS A 431 -16.66 9.40 16.83
C LYS A 431 -17.28 8.46 17.84
N VAL A 432 -16.67 7.30 18.06
CA VAL A 432 -17.14 6.25 18.96
C VAL A 432 -16.00 5.86 19.90
N SER A 433 -16.28 5.89 21.20
CA SER A 433 -15.37 5.44 22.25
C SER A 433 -16.13 4.63 23.29
N GLY A 434 -15.47 3.67 23.94
CA GLY A 434 -16.09 2.88 25.01
C GLY A 434 -15.78 1.40 24.92
N THR A 435 -16.65 0.57 25.50
CA THR A 435 -16.43 -0.88 25.62
C THR A 435 -17.68 -1.68 25.35
N VAL A 436 -17.50 -2.85 24.75
CA VAL A 436 -18.50 -3.90 24.58
C VAL A 436 -17.88 -5.21 25.05
N SER A 437 -18.51 -5.93 25.97
CA SER A 437 -17.94 -7.15 26.56
C SER A 437 -19.00 -8.18 26.89
N ASN A 438 -18.67 -9.46 26.76
CA ASN A 438 -19.43 -10.57 27.31
C ASN A 438 -18.57 -11.32 28.38
N ALA A 439 -18.88 -12.59 28.64
CA ALA A 439 -18.12 -13.39 29.60
C ALA A 439 -16.74 -13.86 29.09
N THR A 440 -16.55 -13.91 27.77
CA THR A 440 -15.37 -14.49 27.11
C THR A 440 -14.49 -13.46 26.43
N THR A 441 -15.06 -12.36 25.95
CA THR A 441 -14.41 -11.39 25.06
C THR A 441 -14.77 -9.96 25.44
N LYS A 442 -13.83 -9.03 25.25
CA LYS A 442 -14.04 -7.60 25.42
C LYS A 442 -13.43 -6.81 24.26
N LEU A 443 -14.26 -5.99 23.63
CA LEU A 443 -13.88 -4.96 22.67
C LEU A 443 -13.83 -3.60 23.38
N SER A 444 -12.74 -2.87 23.24
CA SER A 444 -12.63 -1.46 23.62
C SER A 444 -12.31 -0.62 22.39
N LEU A 445 -13.01 0.49 22.23
CA LEU A 445 -12.87 1.45 21.14
C LEU A 445 -12.32 2.76 21.72
N SER A 446 -11.29 3.30 21.09
CA SER A 446 -10.65 4.56 21.48
C SER A 446 -10.65 5.52 20.30
N ASP A 447 -11.54 6.51 20.35
CA ASP A 447 -11.68 7.59 19.38
C ASP A 447 -11.83 7.10 17.94
N VAL A 448 -12.63 6.05 17.75
CA VAL A 448 -12.94 5.50 16.43
C VAL A 448 -13.83 6.48 15.67
N SER A 449 -13.28 7.12 14.64
CA SER A 449 -13.96 8.10 13.81
C SER A 449 -14.45 7.45 12.52
N LEU A 450 -15.73 7.59 12.23
CA LEU A 450 -16.34 7.39 10.92
C LEU A 450 -16.64 8.77 10.31
N THR A 451 -16.08 9.07 9.15
CA THR A 451 -16.25 10.33 8.45
C THR A 451 -16.68 10.09 7.02
N ALA A 452 -17.83 10.65 6.61
CA ALA A 452 -18.30 10.67 5.24
C ALA A 452 -18.06 12.05 4.64
N ALA A 453 -17.20 12.16 3.64
CA ALA A 453 -16.95 13.41 2.93
C ALA A 453 -17.91 13.54 1.75
N PHE A 454 -18.44 14.74 1.55
CA PHE A 454 -19.36 15.02 0.44
C PHE A 454 -18.63 15.71 -0.71
N THR A 455 -19.08 15.44 -1.93
CA THR A 455 -18.56 16.14 -3.13
C THR A 455 -18.91 17.63 -3.13
N GLN A 456 -20.04 17.98 -2.50
CA GLN A 456 -20.50 19.36 -2.26
C GLN A 456 -21.09 19.44 -0.87
N ALA A 457 -21.01 20.61 -0.25
CA ALA A 457 -21.58 20.81 1.08
C ALA A 457 -23.10 20.56 1.07
N VAL A 458 -23.57 19.73 1.99
CA VAL A 458 -24.98 19.36 2.13
C VAL A 458 -25.61 20.34 3.10
N THR A 459 -26.71 20.95 2.67
CA THR A 459 -27.51 21.81 3.56
C THR A 459 -28.56 20.95 4.25
N LEU A 460 -28.40 20.80 5.57
CA LEU A 460 -29.36 20.16 6.44
C LEU A 460 -30.43 21.20 6.80
N ASP A 461 -31.66 21.02 6.29
CA ASP A 461 -32.83 21.82 6.65
C ASP A 461 -34.01 20.87 6.87
N ARG A 462 -34.41 20.72 8.14
CA ARG A 462 -35.50 19.83 8.54
C ARG A 462 -36.89 20.32 8.11
N ASN A 463 -37.02 21.61 7.80
CA ASN A 463 -38.28 22.20 7.35
C ASN A 463 -38.42 22.17 5.81
N ALA A 464 -37.37 21.79 5.09
CA ALA A 464 -37.43 21.66 3.63
C ALA A 464 -38.39 20.55 3.21
N SER A 465 -39.10 20.75 2.10
CA SER A 465 -40.00 19.74 1.51
C SER A 465 -39.27 18.50 0.98
N SER A 466 -37.96 18.59 0.83
CA SER A 466 -37.06 17.50 0.43
C SER A 466 -35.63 17.88 0.84
N MET A 467 -34.91 16.97 1.52
CA MET A 467 -33.47 17.15 1.78
C MET A 467 -32.67 16.76 0.53
N PRO A 468 -31.61 17.51 0.18
CA PRO A 468 -30.71 17.09 -0.90
C PRO A 468 -30.03 15.77 -0.52
N GLU A 469 -30.03 14.80 -1.43
CA GLU A 469 -29.31 13.55 -1.22
C GLU A 469 -27.80 13.81 -1.18
N PRO A 470 -27.08 13.37 -0.13
CA PRO A 470 -25.65 13.56 -0.04
C PRO A 470 -24.93 12.71 -1.10
N VAL A 471 -24.17 13.37 -1.96
CA VAL A 471 -23.29 12.71 -2.94
C VAL A 471 -21.94 12.48 -2.27
N LEU A 472 -21.68 11.24 -1.87
CA LEU A 472 -20.44 10.84 -1.19
C LEU A 472 -19.22 10.99 -2.12
N ARG A 473 -18.12 11.49 -1.56
CA ARG A 473 -16.79 11.51 -2.18
C ARG A 473 -15.91 10.39 -1.62
N SER A 474 -15.91 10.25 -0.30
CA SER A 474 -15.17 9.21 0.42
C SER A 474 -15.84 8.87 1.74
N MET A 475 -15.51 7.71 2.30
CA MET A 475 -15.80 7.36 3.68
C MET A 475 -14.56 6.81 4.36
N ASP A 476 -14.24 7.35 5.52
CA ASP A 476 -13.06 7.01 6.29
C ASP A 476 -13.48 6.49 7.66
N PHE A 477 -13.00 5.32 8.02
CA PHE A 477 -13.08 4.75 9.36
C PHE A 477 -11.66 4.64 9.92
N ALA A 478 -11.39 5.19 11.10
CA ALA A 478 -10.08 5.02 11.73
C ALA A 478 -10.16 5.19 13.25
N GLY A 479 -9.42 4.37 14.00
CA GLY A 479 -9.18 4.60 15.43
C GLY A 479 -8.61 3.39 16.15
N GLY A 480 -8.47 3.55 17.47
CA GLY A 480 -7.90 2.54 18.35
C GLY A 480 -8.90 1.43 18.67
N ILE A 481 -8.44 0.19 18.55
CA ILE A 481 -9.19 -1.02 18.89
C ILE A 481 -8.35 -1.84 19.87
N LYS A 482 -9.01 -2.31 20.94
CA LYS A 482 -8.47 -3.34 21.81
C LYS A 482 -9.44 -4.52 21.89
N LEU A 483 -8.99 -5.70 21.51
CA LEU A 483 -9.70 -6.97 21.67
C LEU A 483 -9.04 -7.76 22.79
N GLU A 484 -9.82 -8.31 23.70
CA GLU A 484 -9.32 -9.13 24.81
C GLU A 484 -10.11 -10.44 24.86
N ASP A 485 -9.43 -11.57 24.75
CA ASP A 485 -9.93 -12.88 25.14
C ASP A 485 -9.71 -13.02 26.66
N LEU A 486 -10.80 -12.94 27.41
CA LEU A 486 -10.84 -13.00 28.87
C LEU A 486 -10.66 -14.42 29.41
N VAL A 487 -10.84 -15.45 28.58
CA VAL A 487 -10.66 -16.86 28.96
C VAL A 487 -9.19 -17.23 28.95
N HIS A 488 -8.48 -16.87 27.88
CA HIS A 488 -7.07 -17.22 27.70
C HIS A 488 -6.10 -16.09 28.07
N ALA A 489 -6.62 -14.94 28.52
CA ALA A 489 -5.84 -13.74 28.83
C ALA A 489 -4.96 -13.28 27.65
N MET A 490 -5.50 -13.38 26.44
CA MET A 490 -4.87 -12.91 25.21
C MET A 490 -5.48 -11.58 24.77
N SER A 491 -4.73 -10.75 24.07
CA SER A 491 -5.26 -9.47 23.59
C SER A 491 -4.57 -9.00 22.32
N PHE A 492 -5.29 -8.15 21.58
CA PHE A 492 -4.78 -7.30 20.53
C PHE A 492 -5.03 -5.86 20.95
N THR A 493 -4.03 -5.00 20.87
CA THR A 493 -4.16 -3.56 21.05
C THR A 493 -3.53 -2.86 19.87
N GLY A 494 -4.29 -2.04 19.16
CA GLY A 494 -3.80 -1.41 17.94
C GLY A 494 -4.77 -0.40 17.34
N ASN A 495 -4.52 -0.06 16.08
CA ASN A 495 -5.36 0.79 15.26
C ASN A 495 -5.87 0.01 14.05
N ALA A 496 -7.10 0.30 13.66
CA ALA A 496 -7.65 -0.13 12.37
C ALA A 496 -8.04 1.10 11.55
N SER A 497 -7.89 1.02 10.23
CA SER A 497 -8.39 2.03 9.31
C SER A 497 -8.97 1.40 8.04
N PHE A 498 -10.06 1.97 7.54
CA PHE A 498 -10.67 1.63 6.26
C PHE A 498 -11.01 2.91 5.52
N ASN A 499 -10.62 3.03 4.26
CA ASN A 499 -10.93 4.19 3.43
C ASN A 499 -11.67 3.67 2.19
N LEU A 500 -12.79 4.30 1.89
CA LEU A 500 -13.62 4.04 0.73
C LEU A 500 -13.67 5.29 -0.13
N VAL A 501 -13.63 5.13 -1.45
CA VAL A 501 -13.67 6.23 -2.42
C VAL A 501 -14.81 6.03 -3.40
N ALA A 502 -15.44 7.13 -3.83
CA ALA A 502 -16.48 7.07 -4.85
C ALA A 502 -15.94 6.53 -6.18
N LEU A 503 -16.66 5.58 -6.77
CA LEU A 503 -16.37 5.09 -8.11
C LEU A 503 -16.67 6.17 -9.15
N ASN A 504 -15.78 6.29 -10.11
CA ASN A 504 -16.00 7.08 -11.31
C ASN A 504 -17.18 6.51 -12.09
N ALA A 505 -17.94 7.38 -12.77
CA ALA A 505 -19.15 6.98 -13.49
C ALA A 505 -18.91 5.87 -14.55
N SER A 506 -17.71 5.77 -15.10
CA SER A 506 -17.30 4.73 -16.05
C SER A 506 -16.93 3.38 -15.40
N ALA A 507 -16.74 3.35 -14.08
CA ALA A 507 -16.35 2.18 -13.29
C ALA A 507 -17.49 1.64 -12.41
N SER A 508 -18.55 2.41 -12.18
CA SER A 508 -19.78 1.96 -11.50
C SER A 508 -20.46 0.86 -12.30
N ARG A 509 -20.49 -0.37 -11.77
CA ARG A 509 -20.85 -1.58 -12.53
C ARG A 509 -21.91 -2.47 -11.85
N SER A 510 -22.65 -1.97 -10.87
CA SER A 510 -23.74 -2.73 -10.21
C SER A 510 -24.91 -3.06 -11.16
N LEU A 511 -25.51 -4.25 -10.98
CA LEU A 511 -26.78 -4.66 -11.59
C LEU A 511 -27.97 -3.90 -11.00
N ASP A 512 -27.85 -3.48 -9.73
CA ASP A 512 -28.87 -2.75 -8.98
C ASP A 512 -28.57 -1.25 -8.96
N GLN A 513 -29.58 -0.45 -9.29
CA GLN A 513 -29.55 1.01 -9.41
C GLN A 513 -29.41 1.74 -8.06
N ALA A 514 -28.51 1.32 -7.18
CA ALA A 514 -28.19 2.05 -5.96
C ALA A 514 -27.30 3.28 -6.26
N PRO A 515 -27.48 4.41 -5.54
CA PRO A 515 -26.72 5.62 -5.78
C PRO A 515 -25.25 5.43 -5.38
N ILE A 516 -24.32 5.87 -6.25
CA ILE A 516 -22.87 6.00 -6.04
C ILE A 516 -22.25 4.86 -5.22
N LEU A 517 -21.79 3.85 -5.94
CA LEU A 517 -21.00 2.76 -5.39
C LEU A 517 -19.65 3.30 -4.90
N LEU A 518 -19.33 3.04 -3.64
CA LEU A 518 -17.98 3.25 -3.12
C LEU A 518 -17.14 2.00 -3.39
N SER A 519 -15.84 2.17 -3.57
CA SER A 519 -14.88 1.07 -3.62
C SER A 519 -13.92 1.15 -2.45
N LEU A 520 -13.39 0.01 -2.03
CA LEU A 520 -12.34 -0.05 -1.03
C LEU A 520 -11.05 0.53 -1.61
N GLU A 521 -10.56 1.61 -1.00
CA GLU A 521 -9.27 2.22 -1.33
C GLU A 521 -8.18 1.69 -0.40
N LYS A 522 -8.45 1.66 0.91
CA LYS A 522 -7.47 1.23 1.89
C LYS A 522 -8.11 0.42 3.00
N ALA A 523 -7.40 -0.60 3.47
CA ALA A 523 -7.70 -1.29 4.72
C ALA A 523 -6.38 -1.53 5.45
N SER A 524 -6.30 -1.22 6.74
CA SER A 524 -5.12 -1.52 7.52
C SER A 524 -5.45 -1.88 8.95
N ILE A 525 -4.69 -2.81 9.52
CA ILE A 525 -4.64 -3.11 10.94
C ILE A 525 -3.19 -3.08 11.38
N SER A 526 -2.92 -2.48 12.53
CA SER A 526 -1.57 -2.42 13.09
C SER A 526 -1.66 -2.42 14.60
N GLY A 527 -0.88 -3.26 15.27
CA GLY A 527 -0.90 -3.32 16.72
C GLY A 527 -0.04 -4.44 17.28
N THR A 528 -0.25 -4.69 18.57
CA THR A 528 0.48 -5.71 19.31
C THR A 528 -0.49 -6.77 19.78
N PHE A 529 -0.15 -8.02 19.52
CA PHE A 529 -0.78 -9.18 20.13
C PHE A 529 0.01 -9.58 21.37
N ALA A 530 -0.69 -9.92 22.44
CA ALA A 530 -0.10 -10.38 23.70
C ALA A 530 -0.83 -11.64 24.18
N GLY A 531 -0.08 -12.66 24.58
CA GLY A 531 -0.62 -13.94 25.04
C GLY A 531 0.49 -14.90 25.43
N ASN A 532 0.21 -15.88 26.30
CA ASN A 532 1.16 -16.94 26.69
C ASN A 532 2.51 -16.43 27.26
N GLY A 533 2.55 -15.23 27.82
CA GLY A 533 3.77 -14.63 28.39
C GLY A 533 4.71 -13.98 27.37
N SER A 534 4.29 -13.86 26.11
CA SER A 534 4.99 -13.14 25.04
C SER A 534 4.06 -12.13 24.37
N SER A 535 4.67 -11.20 23.61
CA SER A 535 3.95 -10.27 22.74
C SER A 535 4.71 -10.12 21.44
N PHE A 536 3.98 -9.98 20.34
CA PHE A 536 4.55 -9.71 19.02
C PHE A 536 3.76 -8.57 18.36
N SER A 537 4.44 -7.79 17.52
CA SER A 537 3.78 -6.72 16.77
C SER A 537 3.49 -7.20 15.35
N ALA A 538 2.31 -6.87 14.86
CA ALA A 538 1.92 -7.20 13.50
C ALA A 538 1.14 -6.05 12.87
N SER A 539 1.34 -5.88 11.58
CA SER A 539 0.51 -5.00 10.77
C SER A 539 0.22 -5.62 9.43
N ALA A 540 -0.98 -5.39 8.93
CA ALA A 540 -1.36 -5.71 7.56
C ALA A 540 -2.04 -4.49 6.94
N GLY A 541 -1.72 -4.20 5.68
CA GLY A 541 -2.28 -3.07 4.95
C GLY A 541 -2.53 -3.43 3.49
N LEU A 542 -3.75 -3.20 3.02
CA LEU A 542 -4.14 -3.19 1.62
C LEU A 542 -4.32 -1.74 1.17
N ASN A 543 -3.78 -1.39 0.00
CA ASN A 543 -3.97 -0.09 -0.62
C ASN A 543 -4.21 -0.26 -2.13
N LEU A 544 -5.39 0.06 -2.62
CA LEU A 544 -5.77 0.00 -4.02
C LEU A 544 -5.62 1.37 -4.68
N THR A 545 -4.57 1.52 -5.48
CA THR A 545 -4.21 2.80 -6.12
C THR A 545 -5.19 3.22 -7.21
N ASN A 546 -5.97 2.28 -7.74
CA ASN A 546 -6.98 2.54 -8.76
C ASN A 546 -8.42 2.34 -8.26
N ALA A 547 -8.66 2.42 -6.94
CA ALA A 547 -9.96 2.15 -6.31
C ALA A 547 -11.13 2.98 -6.87
N ALA A 548 -10.92 4.25 -7.22
CA ALA A 548 -11.96 5.07 -7.86
C ALA A 548 -12.34 4.57 -9.27
N SER A 549 -11.54 3.69 -9.87
CA SER A 549 -11.76 3.13 -11.21
C SER A 549 -11.92 1.61 -11.23
N PHE A 550 -11.84 0.94 -10.07
CA PHE A 550 -11.99 -0.50 -9.92
C PHE A 550 -13.00 -0.80 -8.83
N ASP A 551 -14.08 -1.48 -9.18
CA ASP A 551 -15.15 -1.84 -8.23
C ASP A 551 -14.76 -3.09 -7.40
N THR A 552 -14.15 -2.83 -6.24
CA THR A 552 -13.62 -3.90 -5.37
C THR A 552 -14.72 -4.76 -4.79
N PHE A 553 -15.88 -4.19 -4.44
CA PHE A 553 -16.97 -4.99 -3.88
C PHE A 553 -17.66 -5.83 -4.94
N ALA A 554 -17.82 -5.32 -6.17
CA ALA A 554 -18.30 -6.14 -7.29
C ALA A 554 -17.32 -7.27 -7.64
N TYR A 555 -16.00 -7.03 -7.53
CA TYR A 555 -14.99 -8.08 -7.69
C TYR A 555 -15.09 -9.16 -6.61
N LEU A 556 -15.20 -8.77 -5.34
CA LEU A 556 -15.31 -9.72 -4.22
C LEU A 556 -16.60 -10.54 -4.24
N ASN A 557 -17.68 -9.96 -4.76
CA ASN A 557 -18.97 -10.62 -4.95
C ASN A 557 -19.11 -11.28 -6.33
N HIS A 558 -18.06 -11.30 -7.15
CA HIS A 558 -18.11 -11.87 -8.49
C HIS A 558 -18.18 -13.39 -8.41
N GLU A 559 -19.31 -13.95 -8.83
CA GLU A 559 -19.45 -15.37 -9.08
C GLU A 559 -19.10 -15.65 -10.55
N PRO A 560 -18.20 -16.62 -10.84
CA PRO A 560 -17.87 -16.98 -12.21
C PRO A 560 -19.04 -17.66 -12.92
N GLN A 561 -20.04 -18.09 -12.15
CA GLN A 561 -21.22 -18.76 -12.67
C GLN A 561 -22.47 -18.23 -11.98
N MET A 562 -23.51 -17.97 -12.76
CA MET A 562 -24.81 -17.60 -12.22
C MET A 562 -25.88 -18.58 -12.72
N TRP A 563 -26.79 -18.93 -11.82
CA TRP A 563 -27.95 -19.77 -12.11
C TRP A 563 -29.19 -18.89 -12.16
N GLN A 564 -30.01 -19.06 -13.20
CA GLN A 564 -31.28 -18.36 -13.34
C GLN A 564 -32.37 -19.34 -13.70
N ASP A 565 -33.55 -19.14 -13.10
CA ASP A 565 -34.76 -19.85 -13.41
C ASP A 565 -35.84 -18.90 -13.94
N TYR A 566 -36.45 -19.26 -15.06
CA TYR A 566 -37.55 -18.49 -15.64
C TYR A 566 -38.77 -19.38 -15.87
N ALA A 567 -39.92 -18.90 -15.41
CA ALA A 567 -41.21 -19.41 -15.84
C ALA A 567 -41.46 -19.00 -17.30
N ILE A 568 -41.75 -19.98 -18.17
CA ILE A 568 -42.24 -19.72 -19.51
C ILE A 568 -43.60 -20.38 -19.76
N ASP A 569 -44.54 -19.57 -20.20
CA ASP A 569 -45.90 -19.99 -20.54
C ASP A 569 -45.97 -20.56 -21.97
N GLY A 570 -46.62 -21.72 -22.12
CA GLY A 570 -46.96 -22.30 -23.42
C GLY A 570 -45.87 -23.08 -24.15
N ASP A 571 -44.65 -23.15 -23.61
CA ASP A 571 -43.53 -23.88 -24.25
C ASP A 571 -43.53 -25.39 -23.95
N ALA A 572 -44.03 -25.83 -22.79
CA ALA A 572 -44.31 -27.26 -22.56
C ALA A 572 -45.25 -27.84 -23.63
N LEU A 573 -46.24 -27.07 -24.10
CA LEU A 573 -47.15 -27.51 -25.14
C LEU A 573 -46.42 -27.71 -26.48
N LYS A 574 -45.53 -26.79 -26.85
CA LYS A 574 -44.71 -26.93 -28.08
C LYS A 574 -43.76 -28.11 -28.00
N ALA A 575 -43.10 -28.31 -26.85
CA ALA A 575 -42.21 -29.44 -26.62
C ALA A 575 -42.95 -30.77 -26.71
N ALA A 576 -44.13 -30.86 -26.09
CA ALA A 576 -44.98 -32.03 -26.13
C ALA A 576 -45.54 -32.31 -27.55
N GLU A 577 -45.95 -31.28 -28.28
CA GLU A 577 -46.39 -31.40 -29.68
C GLU A 577 -45.26 -31.87 -30.60
N TYR A 578 -44.04 -31.35 -30.41
CA TYR A 578 -42.86 -31.76 -31.16
C TYR A 578 -42.50 -33.23 -30.88
N ALA A 579 -42.38 -33.60 -29.61
CA ALA A 579 -42.05 -34.96 -29.17
C ALA A 579 -43.09 -35.98 -29.67
N LYS A 580 -44.38 -35.62 -29.64
CA LYS A 580 -45.44 -36.47 -30.19
C LYS A 580 -45.35 -36.64 -31.70
N THR A 581 -45.18 -35.52 -32.41
CA THR A 581 -45.30 -35.48 -33.87
C THR A 581 -44.06 -36.03 -34.57
N ASN A 582 -42.88 -35.80 -34.01
CA ASN A 582 -41.61 -36.12 -34.65
C ASN A 582 -40.90 -37.32 -34.00
N LEU A 583 -41.12 -37.58 -32.71
CA LEU A 583 -40.44 -38.65 -31.95
C LEU A 583 -41.37 -39.81 -31.56
N GLY A 584 -42.68 -39.68 -31.79
CA GLY A 584 -43.66 -40.72 -31.44
C GLY A 584 -43.88 -40.91 -29.93
N MET A 585 -43.48 -39.93 -29.11
CA MET A 585 -43.68 -39.98 -27.66
C MET A 585 -45.13 -39.70 -27.29
N THR A 586 -45.67 -40.44 -26.32
CA THR A 586 -47.03 -40.25 -25.77
C THR A 586 -47.08 -39.55 -24.43
N SER A 587 -45.95 -39.53 -23.72
CA SER A 587 -45.71 -38.69 -22.55
C SER A 587 -44.34 -38.02 -22.66
N LEU A 588 -44.18 -36.87 -22.02
CA LEU A 588 -42.93 -36.13 -21.92
C LEU A 588 -42.61 -35.89 -20.44
N ASP A 589 -41.42 -36.30 -20.01
CA ASP A 589 -40.93 -36.13 -18.63
C ASP A 589 -40.07 -34.86 -18.49
N TYR A 590 -39.14 -34.65 -19.42
CA TYR A 590 -38.34 -33.43 -19.52
C TYR A 590 -37.74 -33.28 -20.92
N ALA A 591 -37.26 -32.08 -21.24
CA ALA A 591 -36.38 -31.89 -22.39
C ALA A 591 -35.24 -30.92 -22.07
N LEU A 592 -34.10 -31.15 -22.70
CA LEU A 592 -32.82 -30.56 -22.31
C LEU A 592 -32.12 -30.03 -23.54
N TYR A 593 -31.53 -28.84 -23.46
CA TYR A 593 -30.78 -28.24 -24.55
C TYR A 593 -29.32 -28.04 -24.15
N SER A 594 -28.39 -28.60 -24.91
CA SER A 594 -26.95 -28.38 -24.71
C SER A 594 -26.41 -27.37 -25.72
N ALA A 595 -25.76 -26.30 -25.25
CA ALA A 595 -25.08 -25.35 -26.14
C ALA A 595 -23.72 -25.87 -26.65
N TRP A 596 -23.07 -26.78 -25.90
CA TRP A 596 -21.78 -27.39 -26.25
C TRP A 596 -21.87 -28.36 -27.42
N THR A 597 -23.01 -29.03 -27.51
CA THR A 597 -23.42 -29.93 -28.58
C THR A 597 -24.82 -29.47 -28.93
N PRO A 598 -25.01 -28.54 -29.89
CA PRO A 598 -26.30 -27.91 -30.17
C PRO A 598 -27.33 -28.99 -30.49
N GLU A 599 -28.03 -29.46 -29.47
CA GLU A 599 -28.89 -30.63 -29.47
C GLU A 599 -29.97 -30.43 -28.42
N THR A 600 -31.21 -30.77 -28.78
CA THR A 600 -32.37 -30.81 -27.87
C THR A 600 -32.72 -32.27 -27.61
N CYS A 601 -32.57 -32.70 -26.36
CA CYS A 601 -32.89 -34.04 -25.90
C CYS A 601 -34.27 -34.09 -25.23
N PHE A 602 -35.00 -35.17 -25.45
CA PHE A 602 -36.33 -35.43 -24.90
C PHE A 602 -36.31 -36.76 -24.16
N SER A 603 -36.91 -36.78 -22.96
CA SER A 603 -37.16 -38.00 -22.19
C SER A 603 -38.66 -38.14 -21.96
N GLY A 604 -39.21 -39.34 -22.16
CA GLY A 604 -40.64 -39.60 -22.02
C GLY A 604 -40.96 -41.08 -22.25
N SER A 605 -42.23 -41.40 -22.54
CA SER A 605 -42.65 -42.77 -22.86
C SER A 605 -43.35 -42.86 -24.23
N ASP A 606 -43.19 -43.99 -24.92
CA ASP A 606 -43.87 -44.29 -26.19
C ASP A 606 -45.32 -44.80 -25.98
N ASP A 607 -46.05 -45.14 -27.06
CA ASP A 607 -47.42 -45.71 -27.01
C ASP A 607 -47.51 -47.05 -26.23
N GLN A 608 -46.38 -47.71 -25.94
CA GLN A 608 -46.30 -48.98 -25.22
C GLN A 608 -45.89 -48.80 -23.76
N GLY A 609 -45.65 -47.55 -23.33
CA GLY A 609 -45.20 -47.21 -21.98
C GLY A 609 -43.71 -47.44 -21.73
N ASN A 610 -42.90 -47.60 -22.78
CA ASN A 610 -41.44 -47.76 -22.65
C ASN A 610 -40.77 -46.38 -22.55
N SER A 611 -39.86 -46.22 -21.59
CA SER A 611 -39.02 -45.03 -21.49
C SER A 611 -38.17 -44.85 -22.75
N THR A 612 -38.24 -43.66 -23.33
CA THR A 612 -37.55 -43.27 -24.56
C THR A 612 -36.74 -42.02 -24.26
N TYR A 613 -35.46 -42.01 -24.70
CA TYR A 613 -34.58 -40.85 -24.65
C TYR A 613 -34.03 -40.59 -26.04
N GLN A 614 -34.26 -39.40 -26.60
CA GLN A 614 -33.83 -39.07 -27.95
C GLN A 614 -33.37 -37.62 -28.04
N CYS A 615 -32.26 -37.38 -28.74
CA CYS A 615 -31.72 -36.05 -28.99
C CYS A 615 -31.78 -35.74 -30.48
N ASP A 616 -32.25 -34.53 -30.81
CA ASP A 616 -32.19 -33.97 -32.16
C ASP A 616 -31.16 -32.85 -32.21
N VAL A 617 -30.43 -32.76 -33.33
CA VAL A 617 -29.45 -31.70 -33.56
C VAL A 617 -30.16 -30.37 -33.80
N GLY A 618 -29.77 -29.36 -33.02
CA GLY A 618 -30.24 -27.98 -33.09
C GLY A 618 -31.13 -27.56 -31.92
N ASP A 619 -31.48 -26.27 -31.89
CA ASP A 619 -32.48 -25.72 -30.98
C ASP A 619 -33.88 -25.85 -31.61
N VAL A 620 -34.44 -27.06 -31.56
CA VAL A 620 -35.64 -27.38 -32.32
C VAL A 620 -36.91 -26.70 -31.78
N LEU A 621 -36.84 -26.22 -30.53
CA LEU A 621 -37.93 -25.54 -29.85
C LEU A 621 -37.71 -24.02 -29.73
N ASN A 622 -36.60 -23.51 -30.28
CA ASN A 622 -36.19 -22.11 -30.16
C ASN A 622 -36.03 -21.67 -28.67
N VAL A 623 -35.67 -22.61 -27.81
CA VAL A 623 -35.52 -22.46 -26.35
C VAL A 623 -34.32 -21.58 -26.02
N ASP A 624 -33.23 -21.69 -26.79
CA ASP A 624 -32.05 -20.84 -26.66
C ASP A 624 -32.42 -19.37 -26.88
N ALA A 625 -33.12 -19.08 -27.99
CA ALA A 625 -33.55 -17.72 -28.31
C ALA A 625 -34.59 -17.18 -27.31
N ALA A 626 -35.53 -18.01 -26.85
CA ALA A 626 -36.55 -17.61 -25.87
C ALA A 626 -35.92 -17.29 -24.51
N PHE A 627 -34.97 -18.12 -24.06
CA PHE A 627 -34.22 -17.91 -22.84
C PHE A 627 -33.33 -16.66 -22.92
N LYS A 628 -32.61 -16.45 -24.03
CA LYS A 628 -31.84 -15.21 -24.29
C LYS A 628 -32.70 -13.95 -24.24
N ALA A 629 -33.89 -13.99 -24.82
CA ALA A 629 -34.81 -12.87 -24.78
C ALA A 629 -35.30 -12.58 -23.35
N LYS A 630 -35.63 -13.61 -22.58
CA LYS A 630 -36.06 -13.50 -21.17
C LYS A 630 -34.93 -13.01 -20.27
N LEU A 631 -33.72 -13.52 -20.44
CA LEU A 631 -32.53 -13.08 -19.75
C LEU A 631 -32.25 -11.60 -20.04
N ALA A 632 -32.20 -11.21 -21.31
CA ALA A 632 -31.95 -9.83 -21.71
C ALA A 632 -33.03 -8.87 -21.19
N ALA A 633 -34.28 -9.32 -21.11
CA ALA A 633 -35.37 -8.53 -20.54
C ALA A 633 -35.31 -8.42 -19.01
N SER A 634 -34.90 -9.49 -18.32
CA SER A 634 -34.82 -9.54 -16.85
C SER A 634 -33.55 -8.90 -16.33
N ASN A 635 -32.50 -8.87 -17.14
CA ASN A 635 -31.19 -8.32 -16.84
C ASN A 635 -30.75 -7.38 -17.99
N PRO A 636 -31.45 -6.27 -18.23
CA PRO A 636 -31.14 -5.33 -19.32
C PRO A 636 -29.72 -4.75 -19.20
N ASN A 637 -29.15 -4.82 -17.99
CA ASN A 637 -27.81 -4.34 -17.68
C ASN A 637 -26.70 -5.39 -17.82
N LEU A 638 -26.97 -6.65 -18.19
CA LEU A 638 -25.89 -7.67 -18.34
C LEU A 638 -24.82 -7.24 -19.36
N SER A 639 -25.19 -6.53 -20.43
CA SER A 639 -24.26 -6.01 -21.43
C SER A 639 -23.53 -4.72 -21.00
N THR A 640 -24.04 -4.02 -19.97
CA THR A 640 -23.41 -2.83 -19.36
C THR A 640 -22.63 -3.15 -18.09
N PHE A 641 -22.90 -4.31 -17.47
CA PHE A 641 -22.31 -4.82 -16.22
C PHE A 641 -20.78 -4.85 -16.30
N ASN A 642 -20.23 -5.31 -17.42
CA ASN A 642 -18.83 -5.10 -17.76
C ASN A 642 -18.63 -5.40 -19.26
N PRO A 643 -18.19 -4.45 -20.09
CA PRO A 643 -17.88 -4.73 -21.50
C PRO A 643 -16.71 -5.72 -21.65
N ASN A 644 -15.99 -6.03 -20.57
CA ASN A 644 -14.94 -7.04 -20.51
C ASN A 644 -15.40 -8.41 -19.99
N LEU A 645 -16.59 -8.54 -19.37
CA LEU A 645 -17.14 -9.86 -19.06
C LEU A 645 -17.57 -10.51 -20.38
N GLN A 646 -16.84 -11.53 -20.81
CA GLN A 646 -17.36 -12.42 -21.84
C GLN A 646 -18.36 -13.36 -21.19
N VAL A 647 -19.64 -13.22 -21.55
CA VAL A 647 -20.65 -14.21 -21.18
C VAL A 647 -20.49 -15.36 -22.15
N ASN A 648 -19.94 -16.47 -21.66
CA ASN A 648 -19.89 -17.71 -22.42
C ASN A 648 -21.14 -18.52 -22.06
N GLU A 649 -21.85 -19.00 -23.09
CA GLU A 649 -23.08 -19.76 -22.90
C GLU A 649 -22.76 -21.21 -22.51
N VAL A 650 -23.38 -21.68 -21.43
CA VAL A 650 -23.28 -23.04 -20.92
C VAL A 650 -24.70 -23.58 -20.73
N GLY A 651 -24.90 -24.88 -20.99
CA GLY A 651 -26.20 -25.49 -21.33
C GLY A 651 -27.41 -25.21 -20.41
N PHE A 652 -28.60 -25.43 -20.98
CA PHE A 652 -29.90 -25.16 -20.34
C PHE A 652 -30.67 -26.47 -20.14
N SER A 653 -31.33 -26.62 -19.00
CA SER A 653 -32.28 -27.73 -18.79
C SER A 653 -33.66 -27.16 -18.52
N PHE A 654 -34.71 -27.67 -19.19
CA PHE A 654 -36.08 -27.36 -18.81
C PHE A 654 -36.78 -28.63 -18.34
N SER A 655 -37.52 -28.52 -17.25
CA SER A 655 -38.37 -29.61 -16.79
C SER A 655 -39.82 -29.18 -16.93
N ALA A 656 -40.58 -29.99 -17.65
CA ALA A 656 -42.03 -29.87 -17.76
C ALA A 656 -42.62 -31.09 -17.06
N TYR A 657 -43.12 -30.91 -15.84
CA TYR A 657 -43.72 -32.00 -15.07
C TYR A 657 -45.21 -32.10 -15.38
N GLU A 658 -45.66 -33.11 -16.13
CA GLU A 658 -47.07 -33.55 -16.04
C GLU A 658 -47.30 -35.01 -16.48
N TYR A 659 -47.83 -35.82 -15.55
CA TYR A 659 -48.41 -37.14 -15.81
C TYR A 659 -49.84 -36.96 -16.33
N ASP A 660 -50.05 -36.70 -17.62
CA ASP A 660 -51.33 -37.05 -18.23
C ASP A 660 -51.28 -37.24 -19.76
N TYR A 661 -52.04 -38.23 -20.23
CA TYR A 661 -52.05 -38.71 -21.61
C TYR A 661 -52.37 -37.59 -22.62
N LEU A 662 -51.54 -37.46 -23.66
CA LEU A 662 -51.65 -36.49 -24.77
C LEU A 662 -52.99 -36.57 -25.53
N THR A 663 -54.08 -36.07 -24.95
CA THR A 663 -55.36 -35.85 -25.62
C THR A 663 -55.54 -34.36 -25.91
N LYS A 664 -55.97 -34.06 -27.15
CA LYS A 664 -55.96 -32.76 -27.83
C LYS A 664 -56.86 -31.66 -27.21
N THR A 665 -57.38 -31.88 -26.01
CA THR A 665 -58.55 -31.18 -25.46
C THR A 665 -58.39 -30.62 -24.05
N GLN A 666 -57.24 -30.80 -23.39
CA GLN A 666 -57.00 -30.16 -22.09
C GLN A 666 -56.21 -28.86 -22.24
N THR A 667 -56.69 -27.81 -21.57
CA THR A 667 -55.94 -26.56 -21.36
C THR A 667 -54.87 -26.85 -20.32
N LEU A 668 -53.61 -26.96 -20.75
CA LEU A 668 -52.46 -27.15 -19.87
C LEU A 668 -52.30 -25.91 -18.97
N ASN A 669 -52.41 -26.10 -17.66
CA ASN A 669 -52.17 -25.07 -16.64
C ASN A 669 -50.83 -25.31 -15.91
N SER A 670 -49.85 -25.92 -16.57
CA SER A 670 -48.51 -26.17 -16.01
C SER A 670 -47.53 -25.06 -16.40
N THR A 671 -46.92 -24.44 -15.38
CA THR A 671 -45.81 -23.50 -15.55
C THR A 671 -44.54 -24.28 -15.85
N THR A 672 -43.90 -24.02 -16.99
CA THR A 672 -42.60 -24.63 -17.34
C THR A 672 -41.48 -23.78 -16.77
N TRP A 673 -40.48 -24.40 -16.16
CA TRP A 673 -39.30 -23.70 -15.65
C TRP A 673 -38.10 -24.02 -16.53
N LEU A 674 -37.42 -22.98 -17.00
CA LEU A 674 -36.10 -23.06 -17.61
C LEU A 674 -35.06 -22.81 -16.54
N TYR A 675 -34.12 -23.73 -16.39
CA TYR A 675 -32.94 -23.57 -15.56
C TYR A 675 -31.73 -23.37 -16.48
N GLY A 676 -31.01 -22.28 -16.28
CA GLY A 676 -29.81 -21.98 -17.05
C GLY A 676 -28.64 -21.55 -16.20
N GLN A 677 -27.46 -21.98 -16.64
CA GLN A 677 -26.17 -21.60 -16.09
C GLN A 677 -25.48 -20.65 -17.06
N PHE A 678 -24.93 -19.55 -16.56
CA PHE A 678 -24.09 -18.66 -17.34
C PHE A 678 -22.67 -18.73 -16.81
N GLU A 679 -21.70 -18.87 -17.71
CA GLU A 679 -20.31 -18.58 -17.36
C GLU A 679 -20.06 -17.09 -17.57
N LEU A 680 -19.85 -16.42 -16.44
CA LEU A 680 -19.33 -15.07 -16.42
C LEU A 680 -17.81 -15.18 -16.55
N GLY A 681 -17.24 -14.60 -17.62
CA GLY A 681 -15.79 -14.54 -17.81
C GLY A 681 -15.08 -13.81 -16.67
N SER A 682 -13.75 -13.75 -16.71
CA SER A 682 -12.97 -13.10 -15.65
C SER A 682 -13.42 -11.65 -15.43
N PHE A 683 -13.64 -11.29 -14.16
CA PHE A 683 -13.96 -9.91 -13.79
C PHE A 683 -12.85 -8.93 -14.22
N GLU A 684 -11.61 -9.42 -14.16
CA GLU A 684 -10.41 -8.66 -14.51
C GLU A 684 -9.97 -8.91 -15.96
N SER A 685 -9.31 -7.92 -16.54
CA SER A 685 -8.63 -7.95 -17.84
C SER A 685 -7.35 -7.13 -17.78
N ALA A 686 -6.51 -7.22 -18.82
CA ALA A 686 -5.26 -6.45 -18.88
C ALA A 686 -5.47 -4.91 -18.81
N SER A 687 -6.67 -4.42 -19.15
CA SER A 687 -7.04 -3.00 -19.08
C SER A 687 -7.92 -2.64 -17.87
N TYR A 688 -8.34 -3.63 -17.07
CA TYR A 688 -9.24 -3.46 -15.94
C TYR A 688 -8.97 -4.53 -14.87
N PHE A 689 -8.12 -4.22 -13.89
CA PHE A 689 -7.76 -5.11 -12.79
C PHE A 689 -7.45 -4.31 -11.54
N ALA A 690 -7.49 -4.94 -10.37
CA ALA A 690 -7.12 -4.32 -9.11
C ALA A 690 -5.62 -3.99 -9.11
N GLN A 691 -5.28 -2.71 -9.01
CA GLN A 691 -3.92 -2.22 -8.84
C GLN A 691 -3.74 -1.74 -7.43
N GLY A 692 -2.62 -2.11 -6.81
CA GLY A 692 -2.40 -1.77 -5.42
C GLY A 692 -1.28 -2.52 -4.77
N SER A 693 -1.16 -2.34 -3.47
CA SER A 693 -0.18 -3.00 -2.63
C SER A 693 -0.80 -3.73 -1.45
N LEU A 694 -0.23 -4.87 -1.12
CA LEU A 694 -0.45 -5.60 0.12
C LEU A 694 0.84 -5.55 0.93
N SER A 695 0.76 -5.13 2.18
CA SER A 695 1.89 -5.05 3.09
C SER A 695 1.59 -5.85 4.36
N VAL A 696 2.61 -6.54 4.87
CA VAL A 696 2.55 -7.39 6.05
C VAL A 696 3.84 -7.21 6.84
N ASN A 697 3.74 -7.01 8.14
CA ASN A 697 4.89 -6.93 9.05
C ASN A 697 4.71 -7.95 10.16
N LEU A 698 5.73 -8.79 10.36
CA LEU A 698 5.70 -9.92 11.28
C LEU A 698 7.04 -10.09 11.99
N ASP A 699 7.00 -10.49 13.25
CA ASP A 699 8.15 -11.03 13.96
C ASP A 699 8.43 -12.46 13.44
N LEU A 700 9.71 -12.80 13.27
CA LEU A 700 10.18 -14.03 12.65
C LEU A 700 11.29 -14.69 13.50
N ALA A 701 11.08 -15.95 13.86
CA ALA A 701 12.11 -16.78 14.50
C ALA A 701 12.81 -17.67 13.46
N LEU A 702 13.67 -17.07 12.62
CA LEU A 702 14.45 -17.85 11.64
C LEU A 702 15.60 -18.62 12.33
N LYS A 703 15.92 -19.80 11.81
CA LYS A 703 17.01 -20.63 12.35
C LYS A 703 18.35 -19.90 12.23
N GLY A 704 18.98 -19.61 13.38
CA GLY A 704 20.21 -18.81 13.46
C GLY A 704 19.99 -17.30 13.53
N TYR A 705 18.74 -16.83 13.36
CA TYR A 705 18.32 -15.43 13.41
C TYR A 705 16.99 -15.32 14.20
N PRO A 706 16.98 -15.65 15.51
CA PRO A 706 15.74 -15.81 16.29
C PRO A 706 15.00 -14.48 16.56
N GLN A 707 15.64 -13.35 16.31
CA GLN A 707 15.06 -12.00 16.40
C GLN A 707 15.09 -11.36 15.01
N THR A 708 14.43 -11.99 14.04
CA THR A 708 14.24 -11.39 12.72
C THR A 708 12.89 -10.71 12.69
N LYS A 709 12.76 -9.58 11.99
CA LYS A 709 11.46 -9.06 11.56
C LYS A 709 11.38 -9.11 10.04
N ALA A 710 10.23 -9.49 9.50
CA ALA A 710 9.97 -9.44 8.07
C ALA A 710 8.90 -8.39 7.77
N LEU A 711 9.27 -7.48 6.87
CA LEU A 711 8.35 -6.55 6.23
C LEU A 711 8.22 -7.00 4.79
N ILE A 712 7.03 -7.46 4.45
CA ILE A 712 6.68 -7.99 3.14
C ILE A 712 5.73 -6.98 2.50
N SER A 713 6.04 -6.56 1.28
CA SER A 713 5.12 -5.78 0.45
C SER A 713 5.03 -6.40 -0.92
N VAL A 714 3.83 -6.53 -1.47
CA VAL A 714 3.58 -7.00 -2.82
C VAL A 714 2.78 -5.93 -3.53
N ASN A 715 3.31 -5.42 -4.64
CA ASN A 715 2.65 -4.46 -5.50
C ASN A 715 2.17 -5.17 -6.77
N ARG A 716 0.90 -5.00 -7.11
CA ARG A 716 0.32 -5.48 -8.37
C ARG A 716 0.18 -4.31 -9.33
N THR A 717 1.04 -4.27 -10.33
CA THR A 717 1.08 -3.21 -11.35
C THR A 717 0.64 -3.70 -12.73
N GLU A 718 0.52 -5.02 -12.92
CA GLU A 718 0.00 -5.67 -14.12
C GLU A 718 -0.96 -6.81 -13.72
N LEU A 719 -1.82 -7.28 -14.63
CA LEU A 719 -2.82 -8.31 -14.33
C LEU A 719 -2.19 -9.57 -13.68
N GLU A 720 -1.05 -10.02 -14.21
CA GLU A 720 -0.29 -11.19 -13.74
C GLU A 720 1.15 -10.83 -13.31
N GLY A 721 1.42 -9.54 -13.10
CA GLY A 721 2.77 -9.01 -12.89
C GLY A 721 2.81 -7.91 -11.82
N GLY A 722 4.03 -7.61 -11.38
CA GLY A 722 4.26 -6.70 -10.27
C GLY A 722 5.61 -6.92 -9.62
N ASP A 723 5.75 -6.38 -8.42
CA ASP A 723 6.96 -6.52 -7.62
C ASP A 723 6.64 -6.95 -6.19
N ALA A 724 7.55 -7.72 -5.61
CA ALA A 724 7.50 -8.13 -4.22
C ALA A 724 8.78 -7.67 -3.53
N LEU A 725 8.62 -7.01 -2.39
CA LEU A 725 9.66 -6.52 -1.53
C LEU A 725 9.60 -7.29 -0.22
N VAL A 726 10.70 -7.93 0.17
CA VAL A 726 10.85 -8.55 1.49
C VAL A 726 12.05 -7.90 2.17
N THR A 727 11.81 -7.18 3.25
CA THR A 727 12.86 -6.59 4.06
C THR A 727 12.99 -7.35 5.36
N LEU A 728 14.18 -7.88 5.61
CA LEU A 728 14.53 -8.62 6.81
C LEU A 728 15.39 -7.73 7.70
N LEU A 729 14.95 -7.56 8.95
CA LEU A 729 15.69 -6.84 9.97
C LEU A 729 16.29 -7.85 10.93
N HIS A 730 17.59 -7.73 11.20
CA HIS A 730 18.26 -8.53 12.21
C HIS A 730 19.47 -7.79 12.79
N ASN A 731 19.55 -7.72 14.13
CA ASN A 731 20.64 -7.03 14.86
C ASN A 731 20.98 -5.66 14.25
N GLY A 732 19.97 -4.80 14.12
CA GLY A 732 20.12 -3.45 13.56
C GLY A 732 20.43 -3.37 12.06
N SER A 733 20.76 -4.49 11.42
CA SER A 733 21.04 -4.55 9.98
C SER A 733 19.79 -4.88 9.18
N THR A 734 19.63 -4.18 8.05
CA THR A 734 18.50 -4.34 7.14
C THR A 734 18.97 -4.92 5.82
N VAL A 735 18.36 -6.02 5.38
CA VAL A 735 18.56 -6.59 4.03
C VAL A 735 17.22 -6.66 3.30
N THR A 736 17.18 -6.07 2.12
CA THR A 736 15.99 -5.99 1.29
C THR A 736 16.13 -6.87 0.07
N PHE A 737 15.14 -7.71 -0.19
CA PHE A 737 14.99 -8.56 -1.35
C PHE A 737 13.84 -7.99 -2.20
N LYS A 738 14.15 -7.44 -3.36
CA LYS A 738 13.16 -6.95 -4.33
C LYS A 738 13.10 -7.91 -5.52
N LEU A 739 11.97 -8.58 -5.70
CA LEU A 739 11.66 -9.37 -6.88
C LEU A 739 10.77 -8.55 -7.80
N VAL A 740 11.20 -8.32 -9.04
CA VAL A 740 10.37 -7.75 -10.10
C VAL A 740 10.06 -8.84 -11.11
N LYS A 741 8.78 -9.15 -11.31
CA LYS A 741 8.32 -10.13 -12.30
C LYS A 741 7.74 -9.41 -13.51
N ALA A 742 8.22 -9.75 -14.70
CA ALA A 742 7.72 -9.20 -15.95
C ALA A 742 6.78 -10.20 -16.63
N GLY A 743 5.47 -9.90 -16.67
CA GLY A 743 4.49 -10.67 -17.43
C GLY A 743 4.24 -12.11 -16.95
N THR A 744 3.85 -12.97 -17.89
CA THR A 744 3.23 -14.27 -17.62
C THR A 744 4.23 -15.42 -17.47
N ASN A 745 5.48 -15.26 -17.92
CA ASN A 745 6.50 -16.29 -17.82
C ASN A 745 7.01 -16.40 -16.36
N PRO A 746 6.85 -17.55 -15.67
CA PRO A 746 7.26 -17.68 -14.27
C PRO A 746 8.76 -17.57 -14.03
N THR A 747 9.61 -17.68 -15.07
CA THR A 747 11.07 -17.64 -14.95
C THR A 747 11.70 -16.29 -15.31
N ASP A 748 10.92 -15.34 -15.82
CA ASP A 748 11.42 -14.02 -16.21
C ASP A 748 11.26 -13.03 -15.05
N GLY A 749 12.39 -12.50 -14.57
CA GLY A 749 12.37 -11.53 -13.49
C GLY A 749 13.75 -11.07 -13.03
N THR A 750 13.76 -10.09 -12.14
CA THR A 750 14.98 -9.59 -11.50
C THR A 750 14.82 -9.62 -9.99
N LEU A 751 15.72 -10.33 -9.31
CA LEU A 751 15.91 -10.27 -7.87
C LEU A 751 17.05 -9.29 -7.57
N THR A 752 16.77 -8.25 -6.81
CA THR A 752 17.78 -7.36 -6.24
C THR A 752 17.83 -7.59 -4.74
N VAL A 753 19.01 -7.90 -4.21
CA VAL A 753 19.28 -7.92 -2.78
C VAL A 753 20.11 -6.70 -2.44
N SER A 754 19.71 -5.91 -1.45
CA SER A 754 20.39 -4.66 -1.10
C SER A 754 20.39 -4.37 0.40
N ASN A 755 21.28 -3.48 0.81
CA ASN A 755 21.29 -2.88 2.15
C ASN A 755 21.19 -1.33 2.06
N PRO A 756 20.90 -0.63 3.18
CA PRO A 756 20.79 0.83 3.20
C PRO A 756 22.08 1.58 2.84
N ASP A 757 23.24 0.93 2.97
CA ASP A 757 24.52 1.51 2.53
C ASP A 757 24.66 1.57 1.00
N GLY A 758 23.75 0.94 0.25
CA GLY A 758 23.69 1.01 -1.21
C GLY A 758 24.37 -0.12 -1.95
N VAL A 759 24.87 -1.16 -1.26
CA VAL A 759 25.41 -2.37 -1.90
C VAL A 759 24.25 -3.18 -2.48
N LYS A 760 24.38 -3.65 -3.72
CA LYS A 760 23.33 -4.39 -4.45
C LYS A 760 23.88 -5.64 -5.12
N LEU A 761 23.26 -6.79 -4.87
CA LEU A 761 23.36 -7.99 -5.71
C LEU A 761 22.14 -8.02 -6.63
N ILE A 762 22.35 -7.96 -7.94
CA ILE A 762 21.28 -7.98 -8.95
C ILE A 762 21.39 -9.28 -9.73
N VAL A 763 20.32 -10.07 -9.71
CA VAL A 763 20.20 -11.37 -10.37
C VAL A 763 19.01 -11.29 -11.33
N THR A 764 19.25 -11.52 -12.62
CA THR A 764 18.23 -11.52 -13.66
C THR A 764 18.08 -12.92 -14.22
N GLY A 765 16.86 -13.46 -14.12
CA GLY A 765 16.42 -14.66 -14.81
C GLY A 765 15.73 -14.30 -16.12
N LYS A 766 16.11 -14.95 -17.22
CA LYS A 766 15.43 -14.81 -18.51
C LYS A 766 15.50 -16.12 -19.28
N ASP A 767 14.35 -16.63 -19.74
CA ASP A 767 14.25 -17.86 -20.54
C ASP A 767 14.94 -19.08 -19.88
N GLY A 768 15.00 -19.10 -18.54
CA GLY A 768 15.67 -20.15 -17.76
C GLY A 768 17.19 -19.97 -17.57
N ASP A 769 17.80 -18.95 -18.18
CA ASP A 769 19.17 -18.53 -17.91
C ASP A 769 19.22 -17.47 -16.80
N VAL A 770 20.26 -17.53 -15.97
CA VAL A 770 20.48 -16.59 -14.87
C VAL A 770 21.81 -15.86 -15.06
N SER A 771 21.77 -14.54 -14.93
CA SER A 771 22.95 -13.66 -14.97
C SER A 771 22.83 -12.60 -13.88
N GLY A 772 23.91 -11.86 -13.60
CA GLY A 772 23.84 -10.84 -12.56
C GLY A 772 25.16 -10.14 -12.28
N LYS A 773 25.11 -9.20 -11.34
CA LYS A 773 26.24 -8.37 -10.92
C LYS A 773 26.12 -7.95 -9.47
N VAL A 774 27.24 -7.58 -8.86
CA VAL A 774 27.28 -6.93 -7.55
C VAL A 774 27.83 -5.52 -7.72
N THR A 775 27.12 -4.52 -7.20
CA THR A 775 27.48 -3.09 -7.30
C THR A 775 27.49 -2.43 -5.93
N LEU A 776 28.29 -1.38 -5.77
CA LEU A 776 28.26 -0.48 -4.62
C LEU A 776 27.27 0.68 -4.83
N ALA A 777 27.20 1.58 -3.84
CA ALA A 777 26.31 2.74 -3.83
C ALA A 777 26.57 3.72 -4.98
N ASP A 778 27.83 3.92 -5.34
CA ASP A 778 28.29 4.75 -6.48
C ASP A 778 28.04 4.08 -7.85
N GLY A 779 27.50 2.86 -7.87
CA GLY A 779 27.27 2.06 -9.07
C GLY A 779 28.49 1.27 -9.55
N THR A 780 29.63 1.33 -8.86
CA THR A 780 30.84 0.57 -9.20
C THR A 780 30.55 -0.92 -9.12
N GLN A 781 30.79 -1.63 -10.23
CA GLN A 781 30.63 -3.09 -10.29
C GLN A 781 31.87 -3.78 -9.71
N VAL A 782 31.66 -4.60 -8.68
CA VAL A 782 32.73 -5.32 -7.95
C VAL A 782 32.62 -6.84 -8.09
N GLY A 783 31.51 -7.33 -8.63
CA GLY A 783 31.32 -8.75 -8.93
C GLY A 783 30.39 -9.04 -10.10
N THR A 784 30.53 -10.22 -10.69
CA THR A 784 29.73 -10.73 -11.81
C THR A 784 29.22 -12.13 -11.51
N LEU A 785 27.93 -12.37 -11.71
CA LEU A 785 27.32 -13.69 -11.60
C LEU A 785 27.36 -14.40 -12.95
N GLU A 786 27.98 -15.58 -12.98
CA GLU A 786 28.11 -16.42 -14.16
C GLU A 786 27.83 -17.90 -13.86
N LYS A 787 27.43 -18.66 -14.89
CA LYS A 787 27.26 -20.10 -14.79
C LYS A 787 28.60 -20.78 -15.07
N SER A 788 29.11 -21.51 -14.08
CA SER A 788 30.30 -22.35 -14.23
C SER A 788 30.07 -23.48 -15.25
N GLY A 789 31.16 -24.03 -15.79
CA GLY A 789 31.11 -25.18 -16.72
C GLY A 789 30.46 -26.45 -16.15
N ASN A 790 30.23 -26.48 -14.83
CA ASN A 790 29.65 -27.58 -14.07
C ASN A 790 28.14 -27.37 -13.83
N GLY A 791 27.59 -26.25 -14.31
CA GLY A 791 26.18 -25.87 -14.13
C GLY A 791 25.87 -25.08 -12.85
N LEU A 792 26.85 -24.86 -11.96
CA LEU A 792 26.68 -24.04 -10.75
C LEU A 792 26.79 -22.54 -11.05
N TYR A 793 26.04 -21.71 -10.34
CA TYR A 793 26.18 -20.25 -10.43
C TYR A 793 27.26 -19.76 -9.46
N ILE A 794 28.17 -18.91 -9.95
CA ILE A 794 29.27 -18.34 -9.19
C ILE A 794 29.29 -16.81 -9.34
N ILE A 795 29.56 -16.11 -8.23
CA ILE A 795 29.95 -14.71 -8.27
C ILE A 795 31.47 -14.65 -8.32
N ARG A 796 32.03 -14.05 -9.37
CA ARG A 796 33.46 -13.68 -9.44
C ARG A 796 33.64 -12.22 -9.11
N TYR A 797 34.54 -11.93 -8.18
CA TYR A 797 34.88 -10.58 -7.78
C TYR A 797 36.08 -10.05 -8.57
N ILE A 798 36.21 -8.72 -8.63
CA ILE A 798 37.31 -8.04 -9.34
C ILE A 798 38.70 -8.32 -8.74
N ASP A 799 38.78 -8.80 -7.49
CA ASP A 799 40.01 -9.24 -6.83
C ASP A 799 40.44 -10.66 -7.21
N GLY A 800 39.67 -11.34 -8.08
CA GLY A 800 39.91 -12.71 -8.53
C GLY A 800 39.35 -13.79 -7.60
N THR A 801 38.80 -13.43 -6.45
CA THR A 801 38.08 -14.38 -5.57
C THR A 801 36.69 -14.70 -6.12
N PHE A 802 36.08 -15.78 -5.62
CA PHE A 802 34.75 -16.19 -6.06
C PHE A 802 33.97 -16.89 -4.94
N GLU A 803 32.64 -16.88 -5.07
CA GLU A 803 31.70 -17.61 -4.21
C GLU A 803 30.64 -18.32 -5.05
N THR A 804 30.12 -19.44 -4.56
CA THR A 804 29.03 -20.19 -5.20
C THR A 804 27.68 -19.74 -4.64
N LEU A 805 26.71 -19.50 -5.53
CA LEU A 805 25.29 -19.35 -5.20
C LEU A 805 24.59 -20.69 -5.47
N GLN A 806 23.75 -21.12 -4.52
CA GLN A 806 22.91 -22.31 -4.66
C GLN A 806 21.51 -21.92 -5.12
#